data_AF-A0A9W6ZV22-F1
#
_entry.id   AF-A0A9W6ZV22-F1
#
_cell.length_a   1.000
_cell.length_b   1.000
_cell.length_c   1.000
_cell.angle_alpha   90.00
_cell.angle_beta   90.00
_cell.angle_gamma   90.00
#
_symmetry.space_group_name_H-M   'P 1'
#
loop_
_entity.id
_entity.type
_entity.pdbx_description
1 polymer ?
#
loop_
_entity_poly.entity_id
_entity_poly.type
_entity_poly.pdbx_seq_one_letter_code
_entity_poly.pdbx_strand_id
1 'polypeptide(L)'
;MLGTMFRSRTLAFFMLLLLYACAEQIQSPIPDPIPSSYLSGDCLENCAPEPSSSDSPPFTSGTPSVPTSPFTINPLKQCSMETVDLANSKQLSAILSNLRDREFFRFFEVDLERGCEFWREDLESKFECSGGEEEEETSMGSNFGSSFEDPFAATEDDKPAPLCTVEPATPSFSFELETDPVHPSNSPTSPDCSDPASENFWVDVCTPLQGTSQVIDLIENSEHNTYYDGRHIWEAIYSENCVGEEGQCYEEKVLYRLLSGLHSSTSISIAKKFYPPSKKKNRTTYEPNPTLFVETFNHHPDYLRNVHFSYVVLLRALRRGGKFLKEYHYVTGNSTDDFKTQALMNRLADSAILDDCASVFDAFDETLMFSDDIQGHALKKNFKGVFHNVSKIVDCVQCQQCRLHAKLSLLGYGAALKMLFLPEEKYEEAISRNEVVAFIGVLAKMSESITNIKELGQMYWDQHDALLKVNIDKSSSPSSSSSSSSVNSLSPFDEVGAADGCIASIKQLAAEHLISPELEIQLVTQALRFDPALLLVCKHYSAADKQFLPLIEAVQTSGSSLSASQTPEPDCIVVGTGLAGLSAALTVLDNGGTVTLVEKEARMGGNSAKASSGINACCPYNDTLGDSLELFKSDTTRSAGKQAQPDLIQVLVDGSEAAVMWLKDRVGVDLSKVAQLGGHSAKRTNRPNNGMAGAEIITGMRREVKKYEKSGQLKVLLKTRMVELMKDDEEVEGGGKVVGIKVQTEGEEEVTQLTSRTTILATGGFASDRSSGSYLDQHRPELMSMPATAGDFSTGDGISVATALGAAVVDMDKVQLHPTGWVDPSDPTAGTKTLAAELMRGVGGVLLNTKGERFCNEVSTRSNVTHHMLLHDAKYAETGVWEIESPIPDIWLVLSEEAGEEAGRHVELYSHKGLLTEVKGLKGVAKFMEGGVGEKGLKRTFEQYAKAAVSGSGEDEFGKRVFRNLAGNLKGGKFWVGKVTPVLHYCMGGLKIDVEGNVLGSGGEVLEGLWAAGEVAGGVHGGNRLGGNSLLECTVFGRKVGGRVEIREEKIREEVVVGAGGGAGGDKSRDISKEELSKHSVEEDCWIGIHGKVYDLTAFAEEHPPGPESIWKLCGLDGTEVFKAVHSAEMLAEFEEELLGVLV
;
A
#
# COMPACT_ATOMS: atom_id res chain seq x y z
N MET A 1 1.66 5.37 -67.91
CA MET A 1 0.24 5.49 -68.33
C MET A 1 -0.54 5.85 -67.07
N LEU A 2 -1.27 6.97 -67.02
CA LEU A 2 -2.60 7.18 -67.64
C LEU A 2 -3.60 6.08 -67.24
N GLY A 3 -4.70 6.35 -66.53
CA GLY A 3 -5.14 7.60 -65.87
C GLY A 3 -6.64 7.61 -65.56
N THR A 4 -7.10 8.62 -64.78
CA THR A 4 -8.41 9.33 -64.86
C THR A 4 -9.75 8.55 -65.03
N MET A 5 -10.89 8.88 -64.40
CA MET A 5 -11.29 9.82 -63.31
C MET A 5 -12.81 9.64 -63.08
N PHE A 6 -13.32 9.89 -61.86
CA PHE A 6 -14.72 10.33 -61.55
C PHE A 6 -15.88 9.34 -61.87
N ARG A 7 -17.08 9.41 -61.25
CA ARG A 7 -17.52 9.85 -59.89
C ARG A 7 -18.98 9.38 -59.65
N SER A 8 -19.39 9.32 -58.37
CA SER A 8 -20.76 9.56 -57.85
C SER A 8 -21.60 8.40 -57.28
N ARG A 9 -21.59 8.33 -55.94
CA ARG A 9 -22.68 7.97 -55.00
C ARG A 9 -23.15 6.50 -54.87
N THR A 10 -23.47 6.16 -53.61
CA THR A 10 -24.29 5.04 -53.13
C THR A 10 -23.72 3.61 -53.22
N LEU A 11 -22.74 3.28 -52.35
CA LEU A 11 -22.74 2.03 -51.54
C LEU A 11 -21.60 2.05 -50.48
N ALA A 12 -21.81 2.70 -49.32
CA ALA A 12 -20.87 2.68 -48.18
C ALA A 12 -21.48 3.23 -46.86
N PHE A 13 -22.77 2.99 -46.62
CA PHE A 13 -23.47 3.47 -45.41
C PHE A 13 -24.32 2.36 -44.75
N PHE A 14 -23.81 1.12 -44.85
CA PHE A 14 -24.48 -0.12 -44.43
C PHE A 14 -23.55 -1.04 -43.60
N MET A 15 -22.46 -0.48 -43.06
CA MET A 15 -21.56 -1.12 -42.07
C MET A 15 -21.47 -0.25 -40.80
N LEU A 16 -22.61 0.32 -40.38
CA LEU A 16 -22.73 1.05 -39.12
C LEU A 16 -24.14 0.85 -38.52
N LEU A 17 -24.66 -0.38 -38.65
CA LEU A 17 -25.84 -0.92 -37.97
C LEU A 17 -25.94 -2.44 -38.18
N LEU A 18 -24.85 -3.15 -37.86
CA LEU A 18 -24.93 -4.54 -37.41
C LEU A 18 -24.54 -4.53 -35.93
N LEU A 19 -25.56 -4.31 -35.12
CA LEU A 19 -25.55 -4.15 -33.67
C LEU A 19 -26.57 -5.17 -33.11
N TYR A 20 -26.42 -5.58 -31.85
CA TYR A 20 -27.35 -6.46 -31.11
C TYR A 20 -27.62 -7.84 -31.73
N ALA A 21 -26.89 -8.86 -31.26
CA ALA A 21 -27.47 -10.09 -30.68
C ALA A 21 -26.37 -11.09 -30.24
N CYS A 22 -25.76 -10.83 -29.10
CA CYS A 22 -25.24 -11.89 -28.21
C CYS A 22 -25.36 -11.36 -26.78
N ALA A 23 -26.61 -11.17 -26.37
CA ALA A 23 -26.94 -10.65 -25.06
C ALA A 23 -26.74 -11.73 -23.99
N GLU A 24 -26.55 -11.26 -22.75
CA GLU A 24 -27.03 -11.90 -21.51
C GLU A 24 -26.81 -13.42 -21.38
N GLN A 25 -25.93 -13.83 -20.46
CA GLN A 25 -26.40 -14.14 -19.10
C GLN A 25 -25.22 -14.43 -18.12
N ILE A 26 -25.15 -13.62 -17.06
CA ILE A 26 -24.82 -14.03 -15.68
C ILE A 26 -23.41 -14.58 -15.37
N GLN A 27 -22.56 -13.73 -14.79
CA GLN A 27 -22.17 -13.81 -13.37
C GLN A 27 -21.68 -12.42 -12.93
N SER A 28 -22.17 -11.94 -11.79
CA SER A 28 -22.11 -10.51 -11.40
C SER A 28 -21.22 -10.27 -10.18
N PRO A 29 -20.81 -9.00 -9.92
CA PRO A 29 -20.37 -8.60 -8.59
C PRO A 29 -21.47 -8.83 -7.54
N ILE A 30 -21.06 -8.74 -6.27
CA ILE A 30 -21.96 -8.57 -5.12
C ILE A 30 -22.75 -7.25 -5.33
N PRO A 31 -24.05 -7.18 -4.99
CA PRO A 31 -24.77 -5.91 -5.07
C PRO A 31 -24.15 -4.88 -4.12
N ASP A 32 -23.93 -3.66 -4.62
CA ASP A 32 -23.62 -2.50 -3.77
C ASP A 32 -24.76 -2.29 -2.75
N PRO A 33 -24.45 -1.85 -1.51
CA PRO A 33 -25.48 -1.50 -0.53
C PRO A 33 -26.43 -0.41 -1.09
N ILE A 34 -27.71 -0.54 -0.75
CA ILE A 34 -28.83 0.00 -1.52
C ILE A 34 -28.77 1.54 -1.62
N PRO A 35 -28.90 2.15 -2.83
CA PRO A 35 -28.97 3.60 -2.98
C PRO A 35 -30.24 4.19 -2.34
N SER A 36 -30.10 5.36 -1.72
CA SER A 36 -31.08 5.94 -0.79
C SER A 36 -32.41 6.38 -1.45
N SER A 37 -33.40 5.48 -1.56
CA SER A 37 -34.74 5.85 -2.03
C SER A 37 -35.94 5.07 -1.44
N TYR A 38 -35.84 4.46 -0.25
CA TYR A 38 -37.01 3.96 0.49
C TYR A 38 -36.97 4.36 1.98
N LEU A 39 -37.94 5.19 2.38
CA LEU A 39 -38.16 5.65 3.75
C LEU A 39 -39.52 5.17 4.26
N SER A 40 -39.56 4.12 5.09
CA SER A 40 -40.65 3.87 6.07
C SER A 40 -40.40 2.60 6.89
N GLY A 41 -40.29 2.69 8.21
CA GLY A 41 -40.30 1.53 9.11
C GLY A 41 -39.61 1.79 10.46
N ASP A 42 -40.39 1.87 11.55
CA ASP A 42 -39.88 2.23 12.88
C ASP A 42 -39.02 1.12 13.51
N CYS A 43 -37.84 1.49 14.04
CA CYS A 43 -37.18 0.81 15.17
C CYS A 43 -36.47 1.87 16.03
N LEU A 44 -36.63 1.80 17.37
CA LEU A 44 -36.23 2.86 18.31
C LEU A 44 -35.37 2.32 19.46
N GLU A 45 -34.37 3.13 19.83
CA GLU A 45 -33.84 3.36 21.19
C GLU A 45 -33.47 2.16 22.09
N ASN A 46 -32.17 1.96 22.37
CA ASN A 46 -31.51 2.45 23.61
C ASN A 46 -30.10 1.85 23.88
N CYS A 47 -29.25 2.67 24.52
CA CYS A 47 -28.16 2.42 25.48
C CYS A 47 -27.28 1.13 25.53
N ALA A 48 -25.96 1.34 25.67
CA ALA A 48 -25.01 0.42 26.34
C ALA A 48 -24.99 0.66 27.89
N PRO A 49 -24.38 -0.19 28.76
CA PRO A 49 -22.91 -0.34 28.90
C PRO A 49 -22.37 -1.72 29.39
N GLU A 50 -21.04 -1.83 29.59
CA GLU A 50 -20.27 -2.94 30.22
C GLU A 50 -20.41 -2.97 31.79
N PRO A 51 -19.67 -3.78 32.63
CA PRO A 51 -18.63 -4.82 32.37
C PRO A 51 -18.60 -6.09 33.31
N SER A 52 -17.60 -6.97 33.09
CA SER A 52 -16.69 -7.63 34.09
C SER A 52 -16.89 -9.05 34.70
N SER A 53 -15.99 -9.97 34.29
CA SER A 53 -15.05 -10.77 35.13
C SER A 53 -15.41 -12.09 35.89
N SER A 54 -14.45 -13.04 35.80
CA SER A 54 -13.85 -13.90 36.88
C SER A 54 -14.13 -15.42 37.00
N ASP A 55 -13.01 -16.16 36.93
CA ASP A 55 -12.53 -17.32 37.72
C ASP A 55 -13.04 -18.80 37.61
N SER A 56 -12.03 -19.65 37.38
CA SER A 56 -11.90 -21.14 37.31
C SER A 56 -11.86 -21.86 38.69
N PRO A 57 -11.35 -23.12 38.91
CA PRO A 57 -10.88 -24.25 38.03
C PRO A 57 -11.62 -25.58 38.43
N PRO A 58 -11.09 -26.81 38.76
CA PRO A 58 -9.75 -27.44 38.61
C PRO A 58 -9.59 -29.00 38.44
N PHE A 59 -8.31 -29.45 38.31
CA PHE A 59 -7.67 -30.66 38.88
C PHE A 59 -7.81 -32.12 38.29
N THR A 60 -6.79 -32.51 37.49
CA THR A 60 -5.95 -33.77 37.58
C THR A 60 -6.53 -35.18 37.31
N SER A 61 -5.76 -36.24 36.95
CA SER A 61 -4.33 -36.41 36.55
C SER A 61 -4.06 -37.85 36.02
N GLY A 62 -3.00 -38.05 35.22
CA GLY A 62 -2.26 -39.34 35.19
C GLY A 62 -1.70 -39.78 33.83
N THR A 63 -0.43 -39.48 33.54
CA THR A 63 0.29 -39.96 32.34
C THR A 63 0.99 -41.31 32.59
N PRO A 64 1.43 -42.05 31.54
CA PRO A 64 2.79 -41.84 31.03
C PRO A 64 3.00 -41.97 29.50
N SER A 65 3.63 -40.94 28.91
CA SER A 65 4.84 -40.94 28.05
C SER A 65 5.34 -42.24 27.37
N VAL A 66 6.04 -42.28 26.21
CA VAL A 66 6.62 -41.31 25.22
C VAL A 66 7.07 -42.17 23.98
N PRO A 67 7.19 -41.68 22.72
CA PRO A 67 7.82 -40.41 22.34
C PRO A 67 7.10 -39.54 21.29
N THR A 68 7.45 -38.25 21.29
CA THR A 68 6.78 -37.18 20.54
C THR A 68 7.77 -36.09 20.10
N SER A 69 7.56 -35.50 18.92
CA SER A 69 8.15 -34.20 18.54
C SER A 69 7.21 -33.47 17.55
N PRO A 70 6.41 -32.51 18.01
CA PRO A 70 5.53 -31.72 17.13
C PRO A 70 6.30 -30.64 16.38
N PHE A 71 5.66 -30.06 15.35
CA PHE A 71 5.97 -28.68 14.94
C PHE A 71 5.38 -27.75 16.00
N THR A 72 6.23 -27.11 16.80
CA THR A 72 5.81 -26.03 17.70
C THR A 72 6.02 -24.70 16.98
N ILE A 73 4.96 -23.92 16.78
CA ILE A 73 5.13 -22.47 16.66
C ILE A 73 5.52 -22.00 18.07
N ASN A 74 6.41 -21.01 18.17
CA ASN A 74 6.80 -20.52 19.48
C ASN A 74 5.60 -19.71 20.05
N PRO A 75 5.12 -19.97 21.29
CA PRO A 75 3.92 -19.32 21.84
C PRO A 75 4.05 -17.95 22.57
N LEU A 76 5.10 -17.12 22.50
CA LEU A 76 6.39 -17.15 21.80
C LEU A 76 6.39 -16.25 20.52
N LYS A 77 5.20 -15.76 20.12
CA LYS A 77 4.90 -14.83 19.02
C LYS A 77 3.55 -14.17 19.30
N GLN A 78 3.42 -12.85 19.15
CA GLN A 78 2.10 -12.26 18.91
C GLN A 78 1.59 -12.74 17.55
N CYS A 79 0.49 -13.49 17.52
CA CYS A 79 -0.11 -13.91 16.27
C CYS A 79 -0.75 -12.72 15.53
N SER A 80 -0.60 -12.72 14.21
CA SER A 80 -1.21 -11.76 13.28
C SER A 80 -2.08 -12.50 12.26
N MET A 81 -2.90 -11.79 11.50
CA MET A 81 -3.64 -12.40 10.38
C MET A 81 -2.69 -13.08 9.38
N GLU A 82 -1.50 -12.53 9.16
CA GLU A 82 -0.45 -13.13 8.33
C GLU A 82 0.08 -14.46 8.90
N THR A 83 0.11 -14.60 10.23
CA THR A 83 0.49 -15.85 10.91
C THR A 83 -0.60 -16.92 10.75
N VAL A 84 -1.88 -16.55 10.85
CA VAL A 84 -3.02 -17.42 10.54
C VAL A 84 -3.00 -17.85 9.07
N ASP A 85 -2.75 -16.93 8.14
CA ASP A 85 -2.60 -17.19 6.70
C ASP A 85 -1.42 -18.13 6.40
N LEU A 86 -0.27 -17.94 7.05
CA LEU A 86 0.92 -18.77 6.89
C LEU A 86 0.68 -20.19 7.41
N ALA A 87 0.01 -20.32 8.56
CA ALA A 87 -0.38 -21.62 9.12
C ALA A 87 -1.47 -22.32 8.32
N ASN A 88 -2.39 -21.56 7.70
CA ASN A 88 -3.34 -22.09 6.73
C ASN A 88 -2.59 -22.75 5.55
N SER A 89 -1.68 -22.00 4.93
CA SER A 89 -0.89 -22.47 3.78
C SER A 89 0.09 -23.60 4.12
N LYS A 90 0.69 -23.63 5.33
CA LYS A 90 1.66 -24.66 5.74
C LYS A 90 1.04 -25.92 6.35
N GLN A 91 -0.15 -25.83 6.99
CA GLN A 91 -0.69 -26.92 7.81
C GLN A 91 -2.20 -27.13 7.67
N LEU A 92 -3.03 -26.13 7.96
CA LEU A 92 -4.47 -26.35 8.13
C LEU A 92 -5.14 -26.80 6.82
N SER A 93 -4.82 -26.17 5.69
CA SER A 93 -5.42 -26.50 4.39
C SER A 93 -5.15 -27.96 3.98
N ALA A 94 -3.94 -28.45 4.24
CA ALA A 94 -3.58 -29.84 3.98
C ALA A 94 -4.36 -30.83 4.87
N ILE A 95 -4.59 -30.51 6.15
CA ILE A 95 -5.38 -31.36 7.06
C ILE A 95 -6.87 -31.34 6.65
N LEU A 96 -7.42 -30.15 6.39
CA LEU A 96 -8.82 -29.94 6.02
C LEU A 96 -9.19 -30.62 4.70
N SER A 97 -8.33 -30.57 3.67
CA SER A 97 -8.56 -31.35 2.45
C SER A 97 -8.50 -32.85 2.71
N ASN A 98 -7.51 -33.33 3.47
CA ASN A 98 -7.39 -34.76 3.81
C ASN A 98 -8.56 -35.29 4.67
N LEU A 99 -9.28 -34.41 5.36
CA LEU A 99 -10.53 -34.71 6.09
C LEU A 99 -11.72 -34.79 5.14
N ARG A 100 -11.90 -33.79 4.26
CA ARG A 100 -12.95 -33.80 3.22
C ARG A 100 -12.94 -35.06 2.35
N ASP A 101 -11.75 -35.64 2.15
CA ASP A 101 -11.54 -36.87 1.38
C ASP A 101 -11.84 -38.19 2.16
N ARG A 102 -12.27 -38.13 3.43
CA ARG A 102 -12.65 -39.31 4.25
C ARG A 102 -14.11 -39.71 4.04
N GLU A 103 -14.44 -40.98 4.20
CA GLU A 103 -15.82 -41.47 4.04
C GLU A 103 -16.83 -40.76 4.97
N PHE A 104 -16.42 -40.35 6.18
CA PHE A 104 -17.30 -39.62 7.08
C PHE A 104 -17.69 -38.22 6.55
N PHE A 105 -16.71 -37.43 6.10
CA PHE A 105 -16.91 -36.04 5.65
C PHE A 105 -17.30 -35.92 4.16
N ARG A 106 -17.05 -36.95 3.37
CA ARG A 106 -17.44 -37.05 1.96
C ARG A 106 -18.95 -37.13 1.77
N PHE A 107 -19.67 -37.80 2.68
CA PHE A 107 -21.11 -38.01 2.59
C PHE A 107 -21.91 -37.09 3.52
N PHE A 108 -22.75 -36.26 2.91
CA PHE A 108 -23.62 -35.28 3.56
C PHE A 108 -25.08 -35.56 3.23
N GLU A 109 -25.93 -35.65 4.24
CA GLU A 109 -27.37 -35.87 4.04
C GLU A 109 -28.10 -34.51 4.00
N VAL A 110 -28.99 -34.36 3.02
CA VAL A 110 -29.68 -33.09 2.78
C VAL A 110 -31.05 -33.32 2.13
N ASP A 111 -32.00 -32.45 2.43
CA ASP A 111 -33.23 -32.28 1.66
C ASP A 111 -33.02 -31.18 0.61
N LEU A 112 -33.02 -31.56 -0.68
CA LEU A 112 -32.98 -30.63 -1.82
C LEU A 112 -34.36 -30.43 -2.46
N GLU A 113 -35.37 -31.23 -2.12
CA GLU A 113 -36.69 -31.24 -2.76
C GLU A 113 -37.73 -30.39 -2.01
N ARG A 114 -37.40 -29.90 -0.80
CA ARG A 114 -38.20 -28.90 -0.08
C ARG A 114 -38.51 -27.69 -0.97
N GLY A 115 -39.78 -27.52 -1.31
CA GLY A 115 -40.25 -26.43 -2.16
C GLY A 115 -40.27 -25.08 -1.43
N CYS A 116 -39.73 -24.04 -2.08
CA CYS A 116 -39.69 -22.65 -1.62
C CYS A 116 -40.90 -22.24 -0.77
N GLU A 117 -40.66 -21.78 0.45
CA GLU A 117 -41.71 -21.24 1.36
C GLU A 117 -41.77 -19.71 1.35
N PHE A 118 -40.68 -19.04 0.98
CA PHE A 118 -40.53 -17.59 1.10
C PHE A 118 -41.43 -16.81 0.11
N TRP A 119 -41.40 -17.16 -1.19
CA TRP A 119 -42.18 -16.47 -2.24
C TRP A 119 -43.58 -17.05 -2.51
N ARG A 120 -44.22 -17.68 -1.52
CA ARG A 120 -45.47 -18.45 -1.75
C ARG A 120 -46.74 -17.65 -2.03
N GLU A 121 -46.78 -16.32 -1.83
CA GLU A 121 -48.00 -15.53 -2.13
C GLU A 121 -48.12 -15.06 -3.60
N ASP A 122 -47.04 -15.08 -4.40
CA ASP A 122 -47.06 -14.65 -5.82
C ASP A 122 -47.02 -15.80 -6.85
N LEU A 123 -46.63 -17.01 -6.42
CA LEU A 123 -46.26 -18.11 -7.32
C LEU A 123 -47.43 -18.90 -7.94
N GLU A 124 -48.68 -18.73 -7.50
CA GLU A 124 -49.85 -19.34 -8.17
C GLU A 124 -50.17 -18.70 -9.54
N SER A 125 -49.50 -17.62 -9.94
CA SER A 125 -49.81 -16.88 -11.17
C SER A 125 -49.10 -17.37 -12.44
N LYS A 126 -48.00 -18.13 -12.34
CA LYS A 126 -47.14 -18.50 -13.49
C LYS A 126 -46.38 -19.83 -13.30
N PHE A 127 -47.01 -20.96 -13.65
CA PHE A 127 -46.45 -22.06 -14.48
C PHE A 127 -47.34 -23.33 -14.45
N GLU A 128 -48.56 -23.26 -14.98
CA GLU A 128 -49.26 -24.48 -15.43
C GLU A 128 -48.90 -24.79 -16.88
N CYS A 129 -48.35 -25.98 -17.14
CA CYS A 129 -48.11 -26.47 -18.49
C CYS A 129 -49.25 -27.39 -18.95
N SER A 130 -50.25 -26.83 -19.63
CA SER A 130 -51.25 -27.60 -20.39
C SER A 130 -51.68 -26.84 -21.66
N GLY A 131 -51.97 -27.57 -22.74
CA GLY A 131 -52.14 -27.03 -24.09
C GLY A 131 -53.59 -26.99 -24.61
N GLY A 132 -53.73 -26.51 -25.86
CA GLY A 132 -54.99 -26.20 -26.55
C GLY A 132 -54.89 -24.79 -27.13
N GLU A 133 -54.48 -24.61 -28.39
CA GLU A 133 -55.29 -24.70 -29.62
C GLU A 133 -55.99 -23.37 -29.98
N GLU A 134 -55.37 -22.65 -30.95
CA GLU A 134 -55.99 -21.80 -32.01
C GLU A 134 -56.78 -20.53 -31.56
N GLU A 135 -56.92 -19.44 -32.34
CA GLU A 135 -56.78 -19.21 -33.78
C GLU A 135 -55.88 -17.99 -34.15
N GLU A 136 -55.69 -17.83 -35.47
CA GLU A 136 -54.99 -16.75 -36.20
C GLU A 136 -55.79 -15.41 -36.19
N GLU A 137 -55.36 -14.24 -36.70
CA GLU A 137 -54.16 -13.81 -37.44
C GLU A 137 -54.02 -12.26 -37.34
N THR A 138 -52.80 -11.68 -37.34
CA THR A 138 -52.46 -10.43 -38.09
C THR A 138 -50.98 -10.02 -38.01
N SER A 139 -50.16 -10.63 -38.87
CA SER A 139 -49.03 -10.00 -39.58
C SER A 139 -48.13 -8.94 -38.89
N MET A 140 -47.29 -9.34 -37.93
CA MET A 140 -45.85 -8.95 -37.86
C MET A 140 -45.20 -9.74 -36.70
N GLY A 141 -44.12 -10.49 -36.89
CA GLY A 141 -43.23 -10.58 -38.03
C GLY A 141 -41.90 -11.21 -37.62
N SER A 142 -42.01 -12.30 -36.85
CA SER A 142 -41.01 -13.34 -36.56
C SER A 142 -39.57 -13.14 -37.06
N ASN A 143 -38.61 -13.13 -36.12
CA ASN A 143 -37.24 -13.58 -36.39
C ASN A 143 -36.52 -14.06 -35.11
N PHE A 144 -37.16 -14.94 -34.35
CA PHE A 144 -36.49 -15.76 -33.33
C PHE A 144 -36.48 -17.20 -33.83
N GLY A 145 -35.41 -17.59 -34.52
CA GLY A 145 -35.33 -18.87 -35.20
C GLY A 145 -33.92 -19.21 -35.71
N SER A 146 -33.37 -20.30 -35.19
CA SER A 146 -32.29 -21.10 -35.77
C SER A 146 -31.04 -20.37 -36.32
N SER A 147 -30.10 -19.98 -35.44
CA SER A 147 -28.66 -20.24 -35.67
C SER A 147 -27.77 -19.91 -34.45
N PHE A 148 -27.94 -20.65 -33.36
CA PHE A 148 -26.79 -21.01 -32.52
C PHE A 148 -26.75 -22.53 -32.46
N GLU A 149 -25.62 -23.12 -32.86
CA GLU A 149 -25.40 -24.56 -32.70
C GLU A 149 -25.18 -24.86 -31.23
N ASP A 150 -26.00 -25.74 -30.66
CA ASP A 150 -25.78 -26.30 -29.33
C ASP A 150 -24.39 -26.98 -29.30
N PRO A 151 -23.43 -26.49 -28.48
CA PRO A 151 -22.09 -27.06 -28.41
C PRO A 151 -22.05 -28.51 -27.90
N PHE A 152 -23.16 -28.99 -27.34
CA PHE A 152 -23.37 -30.31 -26.72
C PHE A 152 -24.48 -31.14 -27.40
N ALA A 153 -24.85 -30.81 -28.65
CA ALA A 153 -25.71 -31.64 -29.51
C ALA A 153 -24.97 -32.92 -29.99
N ALA A 154 -24.58 -33.76 -29.03
CA ALA A 154 -24.19 -35.14 -29.25
C ALA A 154 -25.45 -36.02 -29.46
N THR A 155 -25.24 -37.19 -30.06
CA THR A 155 -26.29 -38.22 -30.23
C THR A 155 -26.88 -38.66 -28.90
N GLU A 156 -28.14 -39.13 -28.93
CA GLU A 156 -28.98 -39.32 -27.73
C GLU A 156 -28.48 -40.39 -26.72
N ASP A 157 -27.43 -41.14 -27.05
CA ASP A 157 -26.79 -42.14 -26.19
C ASP A 157 -25.62 -41.63 -25.30
N ASP A 158 -25.19 -40.36 -25.38
CA ASP A 158 -23.99 -39.83 -24.66
C ASP A 158 -24.20 -38.42 -24.06
N LYS A 159 -25.38 -38.14 -23.47
CA LYS A 159 -25.67 -36.86 -22.78
C LYS A 159 -25.15 -36.89 -21.32
N PRO A 160 -24.30 -35.92 -20.89
CA PRO A 160 -23.97 -35.73 -19.48
C PRO A 160 -25.18 -35.18 -18.70
N ALA A 161 -25.19 -35.37 -17.38
CA ALA A 161 -26.17 -34.75 -16.48
C ALA A 161 -26.10 -33.20 -16.53
N PRO A 162 -27.22 -32.49 -16.28
CA PRO A 162 -27.20 -31.03 -16.20
C PRO A 162 -26.22 -30.49 -15.15
N LEU A 163 -25.54 -29.37 -15.45
CA LEU A 163 -24.60 -28.67 -14.55
C LEU A 163 -25.24 -28.07 -13.28
N CYS A 164 -26.49 -28.43 -12.98
CA CYS A 164 -27.25 -27.98 -11.81
C CYS A 164 -27.82 -29.15 -10.99
N THR A 165 -27.83 -30.38 -11.51
CA THR A 165 -28.37 -31.56 -10.82
C THR A 165 -27.33 -32.19 -9.92
N VAL A 166 -27.78 -32.73 -8.79
CA VAL A 166 -26.94 -33.45 -7.83
C VAL A 166 -27.22 -34.94 -7.94
N GLU A 167 -26.18 -35.77 -8.08
CA GLU A 167 -26.35 -37.23 -8.11
C GLU A 167 -26.37 -37.81 -6.68
N PRO A 168 -27.45 -38.50 -6.27
CA PRO A 168 -27.53 -39.15 -4.96
C PRO A 168 -26.54 -40.31 -4.84
N ALA A 169 -25.85 -40.37 -3.71
CA ALA A 169 -24.87 -41.40 -3.41
C ALA A 169 -25.50 -42.57 -2.65
N THR A 170 -25.01 -43.78 -2.91
CA THR A 170 -25.23 -44.93 -2.01
C THR A 170 -23.97 -45.11 -1.17
N PRO A 171 -23.93 -44.64 0.08
CA PRO A 171 -22.77 -44.80 0.94
C PRO A 171 -22.47 -46.27 1.22
N SER A 172 -21.21 -46.57 1.51
CA SER A 172 -20.71 -47.88 1.95
C SER A 172 -21.26 -48.33 3.32
N PHE A 173 -21.95 -47.43 4.04
CA PHE A 173 -22.35 -47.58 5.43
C PHE A 173 -23.76 -47.02 5.73
N SER A 174 -24.37 -47.49 6.83
CA SER A 174 -25.60 -46.94 7.37
C SER A 174 -25.34 -45.63 8.10
N PHE A 175 -26.03 -44.56 7.71
CA PHE A 175 -25.99 -43.27 8.40
C PHE A 175 -26.53 -43.38 9.85
N GLU A 176 -27.51 -44.26 10.07
CA GLU A 176 -28.06 -44.65 11.38
C GLU A 176 -27.02 -45.43 12.22
N LEU A 177 -26.02 -44.73 12.76
CA LEU A 177 -25.09 -45.24 13.77
C LEU A 177 -25.47 -44.70 15.16
N GLU A 178 -25.17 -45.48 16.21
CA GLU A 178 -25.74 -45.33 17.57
C GLU A 178 -25.29 -44.08 18.36
N THR A 179 -24.83 -43.02 17.68
CA THR A 179 -24.23 -41.80 18.25
C THR A 179 -24.89 -40.50 17.82
N ASP A 180 -25.92 -40.52 16.96
CA ASP A 180 -26.75 -39.32 16.78
C ASP A 180 -27.59 -39.08 18.05
N PRO A 181 -27.60 -37.86 18.62
CA PRO A 181 -28.47 -37.54 19.73
C PRO A 181 -29.93 -37.72 19.32
N VAL A 182 -30.71 -38.34 20.20
CA VAL A 182 -32.08 -38.80 19.90
C VAL A 182 -32.92 -37.68 19.31
N HIS A 183 -33.20 -37.76 18.00
CA HIS A 183 -34.26 -36.98 17.36
C HIS A 183 -35.52 -37.07 18.23
N PRO A 184 -36.08 -35.95 18.74
CA PRO A 184 -37.23 -35.98 19.66
C PRO A 184 -38.55 -36.25 18.92
N SER A 185 -38.62 -37.44 18.32
CA SER A 185 -39.79 -38.03 17.66
C SER A 185 -40.87 -38.50 18.64
N ASN A 186 -40.59 -38.43 19.95
CA ASN A 186 -41.56 -38.53 21.02
C ASN A 186 -41.44 -37.33 21.95
N SER A 187 -42.54 -36.58 22.14
CA SER A 187 -42.58 -35.43 23.04
C SER A 187 -42.73 -35.85 24.52
N PRO A 188 -41.76 -35.49 25.36
CA PRO A 188 -42.08 -34.83 26.62
C PRO A 188 -41.26 -33.54 26.77
N THR A 189 -41.95 -32.41 26.93
CA THR A 189 -41.36 -31.05 27.01
C THR A 189 -40.33 -30.76 25.91
N SER A 190 -40.78 -30.14 24.82
CA SER A 190 -39.86 -29.37 23.97
C SER A 190 -39.05 -28.41 24.85
N PRO A 191 -37.72 -28.32 24.69
CA PRO A 191 -36.96 -27.22 25.26
C PRO A 191 -37.62 -25.89 24.88
N ASP A 192 -37.68 -24.92 25.80
CA ASP A 192 -38.16 -23.60 25.42
C ASP A 192 -37.08 -22.88 24.63
N CYS A 193 -37.10 -23.08 23.31
CA CYS A 193 -36.26 -22.39 22.34
C CYS A 193 -36.84 -21.02 21.93
N SER A 194 -37.96 -20.61 22.52
CA SER A 194 -38.66 -19.34 22.22
C SER A 194 -38.28 -18.20 23.16
N ASP A 195 -37.83 -18.56 24.37
CA ASP A 195 -37.22 -17.68 25.36
C ASP A 195 -35.70 -17.48 25.09
N PRO A 196 -35.23 -16.27 24.77
CA PRO A 196 -33.81 -15.96 24.59
C PRO A 196 -32.98 -16.00 25.90
N ALA A 197 -33.60 -16.14 27.07
CA ALA A 197 -32.93 -16.44 28.33
C ALA A 197 -32.60 -17.94 28.51
N SER A 198 -33.14 -18.80 27.63
CA SER A 198 -32.99 -20.25 27.72
C SER A 198 -31.58 -20.69 27.31
N GLU A 199 -30.92 -21.47 28.15
CA GLU A 199 -29.64 -22.11 27.81
C GLU A 199 -29.72 -23.09 26.61
N ASN A 200 -30.91 -23.37 26.10
CA ASN A 200 -31.17 -24.22 24.94
C ASN A 200 -31.60 -23.40 23.70
N PHE A 201 -31.61 -22.06 23.78
CA PHE A 201 -32.08 -21.15 22.72
C PHE A 201 -31.34 -21.31 21.39
N TRP A 202 -30.06 -21.70 21.40
CA TRP A 202 -29.25 -21.91 20.19
C TRP A 202 -29.25 -23.35 19.67
N VAL A 203 -30.05 -24.27 20.22
CA VAL A 203 -30.12 -25.67 19.73
C VAL A 203 -30.74 -25.75 18.32
N ASP A 204 -31.55 -24.77 17.94
CA ASP A 204 -32.31 -24.69 16.69
C ASP A 204 -31.94 -23.47 15.84
N VAL A 205 -30.64 -23.09 15.73
CA VAL A 205 -30.18 -21.99 14.83
C VAL A 205 -30.61 -22.21 13.37
N CYS A 206 -30.66 -23.47 12.94
CA CYS A 206 -31.11 -23.88 11.61
C CYS A 206 -32.29 -24.84 11.74
N THR A 207 -33.22 -24.79 10.79
CA THR A 207 -34.38 -25.68 10.78
C THR A 207 -33.93 -27.14 10.58
N PRO A 208 -34.30 -28.08 11.47
CA PRO A 208 -33.95 -29.50 11.30
C PRO A 208 -34.45 -30.08 9.98
N LEU A 209 -33.77 -31.13 9.50
CA LEU A 209 -34.25 -31.92 8.36
C LEU A 209 -35.62 -32.52 8.68
N GLN A 210 -36.62 -32.19 7.87
CA GLN A 210 -38.01 -32.65 7.99
C GLN A 210 -38.58 -32.93 6.60
N GLY A 211 -38.20 -34.06 6.01
CA GLY A 211 -38.59 -34.41 4.64
C GLY A 211 -37.96 -35.72 4.18
N THR A 212 -37.99 -35.96 2.87
CA THR A 212 -37.25 -37.05 2.23
C THR A 212 -35.81 -36.61 2.02
N SER A 213 -34.94 -36.93 2.98
CA SER A 213 -33.50 -36.68 2.86
C SER A 213 -32.84 -37.60 1.83
N GLN A 214 -31.75 -37.14 1.24
CA GLN A 214 -30.88 -37.92 0.37
C GLN A 214 -29.41 -37.72 0.75
N VAL A 215 -28.62 -38.80 0.69
CA VAL A 215 -27.17 -38.75 0.95
C VAL A 215 -26.45 -38.35 -0.33
N ILE A 216 -25.63 -37.31 -0.26
CA ILE A 216 -24.89 -36.73 -1.37
C ILE A 216 -23.39 -36.89 -1.15
N ASP A 217 -22.68 -37.21 -2.22
CA ASP A 217 -21.22 -37.22 -2.26
C ASP A 217 -20.68 -35.82 -2.58
N LEU A 218 -20.04 -35.16 -1.60
CA LEU A 218 -19.53 -33.80 -1.74
C LEU A 218 -18.28 -33.67 -2.62
N ILE A 219 -17.63 -34.79 -2.99
CA ILE A 219 -16.46 -34.77 -3.87
C ILE A 219 -16.92 -34.81 -5.32
N GLU A 220 -17.79 -35.77 -5.67
CA GLU A 220 -18.37 -35.88 -7.01
C GLU A 220 -19.29 -34.68 -7.31
N ASN A 221 -20.04 -34.20 -6.31
CA ASN A 221 -20.92 -33.01 -6.42
C ASN A 221 -20.25 -31.72 -5.89
N SER A 222 -18.92 -31.60 -5.97
CA SER A 222 -18.16 -30.47 -5.43
C SER A 222 -18.57 -29.10 -6.03
N GLU A 223 -18.40 -28.02 -5.25
CA GLU A 223 -18.81 -26.67 -5.66
C GLU A 223 -18.01 -26.19 -6.89
N HIS A 224 -18.70 -25.78 -7.95
CA HIS A 224 -18.13 -25.25 -9.19
C HIS A 224 -19.14 -24.37 -9.93
N ASN A 225 -18.76 -23.81 -11.09
CA ASN A 225 -19.66 -22.97 -11.88
C ASN A 225 -20.79 -23.77 -12.55
N THR A 226 -22.02 -23.50 -12.14
CA THR A 226 -23.27 -24.11 -12.64
C THR A 226 -23.99 -23.25 -13.69
N TYR A 227 -23.52 -22.01 -13.93
CA TYR A 227 -24.18 -20.96 -14.73
C TYR A 227 -25.56 -20.50 -14.19
N TYR A 228 -25.92 -20.82 -12.94
CA TYR A 228 -27.15 -20.35 -12.29
C TYR A 228 -27.06 -18.88 -11.81
N ASP A 229 -28.17 -18.12 -11.90
CA ASP A 229 -28.27 -16.75 -11.40
C ASP A 229 -28.65 -16.68 -9.93
N GLY A 230 -27.63 -16.64 -9.06
CA GLY A 230 -27.83 -16.43 -7.63
C GLY A 230 -28.22 -15.00 -7.22
N ARG A 231 -28.26 -14.00 -8.12
CA ARG A 231 -28.44 -12.59 -7.71
C ARG A 231 -29.68 -12.34 -6.86
N HIS A 232 -30.85 -12.68 -7.38
CA HIS A 232 -32.13 -12.51 -6.69
C HIS A 232 -32.19 -13.25 -5.33
N ILE A 233 -31.42 -14.33 -5.15
CA ILE A 233 -31.27 -15.03 -3.88
C ILE A 233 -30.43 -14.17 -2.91
N TRP A 234 -29.27 -13.66 -3.35
CA TRP A 234 -28.39 -12.84 -2.52
C TRP A 234 -28.99 -11.46 -2.21
N GLU A 235 -29.62 -10.81 -3.19
CA GLU A 235 -30.36 -9.55 -3.02
C GLU A 235 -31.41 -9.70 -1.92
N ALA A 236 -32.24 -10.77 -1.97
CA ALA A 236 -33.20 -11.07 -0.91
C ALA A 236 -32.55 -11.42 0.44
N ILE A 237 -31.40 -12.11 0.46
CA ILE A 237 -30.67 -12.39 1.70
C ILE A 237 -30.24 -11.09 2.41
N TYR A 238 -29.82 -10.06 1.67
CA TYR A 238 -29.45 -8.77 2.27
C TYR A 238 -30.66 -7.86 2.56
N SER A 239 -31.62 -7.73 1.62
CA SER A 239 -32.76 -6.81 1.79
C SER A 239 -33.76 -7.27 2.85
N GLU A 240 -34.15 -8.55 2.84
CA GLU A 240 -35.20 -9.10 3.70
C GLU A 240 -34.75 -9.30 5.16
N ASN A 241 -33.53 -8.86 5.48
CA ASN A 241 -32.89 -8.96 6.79
C ASN A 241 -32.20 -7.65 7.22
N CYS A 242 -32.33 -6.55 6.45
CA CYS A 242 -31.69 -5.24 6.69
C CYS A 242 -30.15 -5.30 6.90
N VAL A 243 -29.46 -6.22 6.23
CA VAL A 243 -28.04 -6.51 6.51
C VAL A 243 -27.11 -5.72 5.58
N GLY A 244 -26.80 -4.48 5.97
CA GLY A 244 -25.77 -3.64 5.33
C GLY A 244 -25.97 -2.13 5.44
N GLU A 245 -26.79 -1.66 6.37
CA GLU A 245 -27.22 -0.25 6.47
C GLU A 245 -26.32 0.61 7.38
N GLU A 246 -26.36 1.93 7.20
CA GLU A 246 -25.63 2.86 8.07
C GLU A 246 -26.26 2.94 9.47
N GLY A 247 -25.44 2.82 10.52
CA GLY A 247 -25.87 2.92 11.92
C GLY A 247 -25.92 1.61 12.70
N GLN A 248 -25.75 0.46 12.03
CA GLN A 248 -25.85 -0.89 12.62
C GLN A 248 -25.08 -1.12 13.95
N CYS A 249 -25.62 -1.98 14.80
CA CYS A 249 -25.00 -2.48 16.03
C CYS A 249 -23.82 -3.44 15.75
N TYR A 250 -23.10 -3.89 16.80
CA TYR A 250 -21.90 -4.73 16.65
C TYR A 250 -22.25 -6.11 16.06
N GLU A 251 -23.40 -6.64 16.43
CA GLU A 251 -23.95 -7.95 16.10
C GLU A 251 -24.37 -8.01 14.63
N GLU A 252 -25.00 -6.94 14.16
CA GLU A 252 -25.43 -6.75 12.78
C GLU A 252 -24.22 -6.60 11.85
N LYS A 253 -23.17 -5.91 12.32
CA LYS A 253 -21.86 -5.82 11.65
C LYS A 253 -21.14 -7.17 11.61
N VAL A 254 -21.20 -7.97 12.68
CA VAL A 254 -20.72 -9.37 12.66
C VAL A 254 -21.49 -10.17 11.60
N LEU A 255 -22.82 -10.12 11.63
CA LEU A 255 -23.71 -10.86 10.73
C LEU A 255 -23.47 -10.51 9.25
N TYR A 256 -23.37 -9.21 8.93
CA TYR A 256 -22.99 -8.73 7.60
C TYR A 256 -21.65 -9.30 7.15
N ARG A 257 -20.63 -9.28 8.01
CA ARG A 257 -19.28 -9.75 7.63
C ARG A 257 -19.20 -11.27 7.49
N LEU A 258 -20.00 -12.04 8.24
CA LEU A 258 -20.13 -13.49 8.05
C LEU A 258 -20.82 -13.81 6.71
N LEU A 259 -21.95 -13.14 6.40
CA LEU A 259 -22.68 -13.35 5.14
C LEU A 259 -21.90 -12.84 3.91
N SER A 260 -21.25 -11.68 4.00
CA SER A 260 -20.33 -11.14 2.98
C SER A 260 -19.13 -12.06 2.75
N GLY A 261 -18.54 -12.63 3.81
CA GLY A 261 -17.46 -13.61 3.68
C GLY A 261 -17.91 -14.91 3.02
N LEU A 262 -19.10 -15.42 3.36
CA LEU A 262 -19.70 -16.59 2.71
C LEU A 262 -19.96 -16.35 1.22
N HIS A 263 -20.60 -15.23 0.86
CA HIS A 263 -20.83 -14.85 -0.54
C HIS A 263 -19.50 -14.76 -1.30
N SER A 264 -18.53 -14.03 -0.77
CA SER A 264 -17.20 -13.86 -1.36
C SER A 264 -16.45 -15.18 -1.56
N SER A 265 -16.45 -16.08 -0.55
CA SER A 265 -15.83 -17.41 -0.66
C SER A 265 -16.46 -18.27 -1.77
N THR A 266 -17.76 -18.11 -2.01
CA THR A 266 -18.49 -18.82 -3.07
C THR A 266 -18.08 -18.29 -4.44
N SER A 267 -17.98 -16.97 -4.61
CA SER A 267 -17.49 -16.35 -5.86
C SER A 267 -16.02 -16.70 -6.15
N ILE A 268 -15.17 -16.80 -5.12
CA ILE A 268 -13.77 -17.27 -5.25
C ILE A 268 -13.72 -18.73 -5.71
N SER A 269 -14.54 -19.60 -5.11
CA SER A 269 -14.67 -21.02 -5.47
C SER A 269 -15.16 -21.23 -6.91
N ILE A 270 -16.18 -20.46 -7.33
CA ILE A 270 -16.69 -20.42 -8.70
C ILE A 270 -15.60 -19.94 -9.68
N ALA A 271 -14.87 -18.86 -9.36
CA ALA A 271 -13.76 -18.38 -10.19
C ALA A 271 -12.61 -19.41 -10.29
N LYS A 272 -12.35 -20.19 -9.24
CA LYS A 272 -11.37 -21.29 -9.26
C LYS A 272 -11.79 -22.47 -10.12
N LYS A 273 -13.09 -22.78 -10.18
CA LYS A 273 -13.68 -23.93 -10.90
C LYS A 273 -14.69 -23.45 -11.95
N PHE A 274 -14.29 -22.46 -12.75
CA PHE A 274 -15.20 -21.71 -13.61
C PHE A 274 -15.55 -22.43 -14.92
N TYR A 275 -14.59 -23.15 -15.47
CA TYR A 275 -14.68 -23.76 -16.80
C TYR A 275 -14.80 -25.28 -16.70
N PRO A 276 -15.90 -25.92 -17.16
CA PRO A 276 -16.07 -27.36 -17.02
C PRO A 276 -15.14 -28.20 -17.92
N PRO A 277 -14.90 -29.48 -17.55
CA PRO A 277 -14.22 -30.47 -18.38
C PRO A 277 -14.81 -30.53 -19.79
N SER A 278 -13.99 -30.79 -20.80
CA SER A 278 -14.44 -30.83 -22.18
C SER A 278 -13.47 -31.59 -23.07
N LYS A 279 -13.92 -32.75 -23.56
CA LYS A 279 -13.24 -33.55 -24.60
C LYS A 279 -12.86 -32.66 -25.82
N LYS A 280 -13.72 -31.71 -26.20
CA LYS A 280 -13.54 -30.77 -27.33
C LYS A 280 -12.47 -29.69 -27.11
N LYS A 281 -12.18 -29.32 -25.85
CA LYS A 281 -11.11 -28.37 -25.48
C LYS A 281 -9.89 -29.06 -24.84
N ASN A 282 -9.82 -30.40 -24.88
CA ASN A 282 -8.79 -31.22 -24.23
C ASN A 282 -8.67 -30.99 -22.70
N ARG A 283 -9.79 -30.75 -22.02
CA ARG A 283 -9.85 -30.50 -20.57
C ARG A 283 -10.40 -31.70 -19.83
N THR A 284 -9.62 -32.22 -18.89
CA THR A 284 -9.97 -33.39 -18.06
C THR A 284 -10.61 -33.01 -16.72
N THR A 285 -10.39 -31.78 -16.25
CA THR A 285 -10.88 -31.24 -14.97
C THR A 285 -11.50 -29.86 -15.20
N TYR A 286 -12.04 -29.26 -14.13
CA TYR A 286 -12.37 -27.84 -14.13
C TYR A 286 -11.11 -26.97 -14.25
N GLU A 287 -11.24 -25.82 -14.90
CA GLU A 287 -10.18 -24.79 -15.04
C GLU A 287 -10.62 -23.45 -14.42
N PRO A 288 -9.69 -22.65 -13.87
CA PRO A 288 -9.99 -21.34 -13.29
C PRO A 288 -10.19 -20.24 -14.33
N ASN A 289 -10.89 -19.19 -13.92
CA ASN A 289 -11.03 -17.92 -14.62
C ASN A 289 -10.52 -16.78 -13.72
N PRO A 290 -9.21 -16.47 -13.74
CA PRO A 290 -8.63 -15.46 -12.86
C PRO A 290 -9.03 -14.02 -13.27
N THR A 291 -9.45 -13.80 -14.52
CA THR A 291 -10.02 -12.52 -14.97
C THR A 291 -11.31 -12.20 -14.21
N LEU A 292 -12.24 -13.15 -14.12
CA LEU A 292 -13.48 -12.97 -13.34
C LEU A 292 -13.19 -12.66 -11.86
N PHE A 293 -12.19 -13.30 -11.26
CA PHE A 293 -11.77 -13.01 -9.89
C PHE A 293 -11.31 -11.56 -9.73
N VAL A 294 -10.43 -11.06 -10.61
CA VAL A 294 -9.96 -9.67 -10.54
C VAL A 294 -11.10 -8.69 -10.85
N GLU A 295 -11.93 -8.94 -11.86
CA GLU A 295 -13.10 -8.10 -12.18
C GLU A 295 -14.11 -8.02 -11.01
N THR A 296 -14.27 -9.10 -10.23
CA THR A 296 -15.19 -9.15 -9.08
C THR A 296 -14.64 -8.41 -7.85
N PHE A 297 -13.34 -8.50 -7.56
CA PHE A 297 -12.78 -8.06 -6.27
C PHE A 297 -11.86 -6.83 -6.33
N ASN A 298 -11.39 -6.38 -7.51
CA ASN A 298 -10.44 -5.26 -7.63
C ASN A 298 -10.98 -3.93 -7.06
N HIS A 299 -12.29 -3.74 -7.04
CA HIS A 299 -12.93 -2.52 -6.51
C HIS A 299 -13.49 -2.67 -5.09
N HIS A 300 -13.49 -3.89 -4.53
CA HIS A 300 -14.14 -4.23 -3.25
C HIS A 300 -13.18 -5.04 -2.33
N PRO A 301 -12.09 -4.43 -1.83
CA PRO A 301 -11.09 -5.12 -1.01
C PRO A 301 -11.60 -5.53 0.38
N ASP A 302 -12.71 -4.94 0.83
CA ASP A 302 -13.45 -5.28 2.05
C ASP A 302 -14.12 -6.67 1.98
N TYR A 303 -14.59 -7.09 0.81
CA TYR A 303 -15.13 -8.43 0.60
C TYR A 303 -14.09 -9.52 0.91
N LEU A 304 -12.84 -9.32 0.46
CA LEU A 304 -11.74 -10.21 0.79
C LEU A 304 -11.42 -10.20 2.30
N ARG A 305 -11.44 -9.02 2.95
CA ARG A 305 -11.29 -8.92 4.42
C ARG A 305 -12.38 -9.67 5.18
N ASN A 306 -13.59 -9.77 4.64
CA ASN A 306 -14.69 -10.51 5.25
C ASN A 306 -14.55 -12.04 5.09
N VAL A 307 -13.82 -12.52 4.07
CA VAL A 307 -13.38 -13.94 3.99
C VAL A 307 -12.40 -14.27 5.12
N HIS A 308 -11.36 -13.43 5.32
CA HIS A 308 -10.41 -13.64 6.42
C HIS A 308 -11.10 -13.56 7.79
N PHE A 309 -12.05 -12.62 8.00
CA PHE A 309 -12.86 -12.56 9.22
C PHE A 309 -13.71 -13.81 9.44
N SER A 310 -14.42 -14.30 8.42
CA SER A 310 -15.19 -15.55 8.51
C SER A 310 -14.31 -16.74 8.88
N TYR A 311 -13.10 -16.83 8.33
CA TYR A 311 -12.15 -17.88 8.67
C TYR A 311 -11.69 -17.81 10.13
N VAL A 312 -11.40 -16.61 10.65
CA VAL A 312 -11.05 -16.37 12.06
C VAL A 312 -12.17 -16.81 13.01
N VAL A 313 -13.43 -16.49 12.70
CA VAL A 313 -14.59 -16.93 13.52
C VAL A 313 -14.79 -18.44 13.49
N LEU A 314 -14.57 -19.09 12.34
CA LEU A 314 -14.62 -20.56 12.25
C LEU A 314 -13.45 -21.25 12.97
N LEU A 315 -12.27 -20.61 13.03
CA LEU A 315 -11.14 -21.09 13.84
C LEU A 315 -11.37 -20.89 15.35
N ARG A 316 -11.99 -19.78 15.78
CA ARG A 316 -12.49 -19.58 17.16
C ARG A 316 -13.47 -20.71 17.54
N ALA A 317 -14.42 -21.03 16.66
CA ALA A 317 -15.36 -22.13 16.87
C ALA A 317 -14.65 -23.50 16.92
N LEU A 318 -13.67 -23.78 16.04
CA LEU A 318 -12.89 -25.02 16.04
C LEU A 318 -12.08 -25.18 17.33
N ARG A 319 -11.49 -24.08 17.84
CA ARG A 319 -10.76 -24.06 19.12
C ARG A 319 -11.70 -24.44 20.28
N ARG A 320 -12.85 -23.76 20.38
CA ARG A 320 -13.82 -23.97 21.47
C ARG A 320 -14.53 -25.33 21.39
N GLY A 321 -14.99 -25.74 20.20
CA GLY A 321 -15.51 -27.09 19.96
C GLY A 321 -14.44 -28.19 19.93
N GLY A 322 -13.16 -27.84 20.11
CA GLY A 322 -12.02 -28.72 19.83
C GLY A 322 -11.98 -29.97 20.70
N LYS A 323 -12.45 -29.92 21.95
CA LYS A 323 -12.56 -31.11 22.81
C LYS A 323 -13.60 -32.10 22.27
N PHE A 324 -14.83 -31.63 22.08
CA PHE A 324 -15.94 -32.40 21.50
C PHE A 324 -15.55 -33.02 20.14
N LEU A 325 -14.92 -32.25 19.25
CA LEU A 325 -14.44 -32.75 17.94
C LEU A 325 -13.30 -33.79 18.01
N LYS A 326 -12.66 -33.98 19.17
CA LYS A 326 -11.68 -35.07 19.42
C LYS A 326 -12.32 -36.30 20.04
N GLU A 327 -13.39 -36.10 20.80
CA GLU A 327 -14.15 -37.16 21.49
C GLU A 327 -15.27 -37.75 20.60
N TYR A 328 -15.76 -36.99 19.61
CA TYR A 328 -16.79 -37.41 18.65
C TYR A 328 -16.41 -38.66 17.86
N HIS A 329 -17.38 -39.54 17.62
CA HIS A 329 -17.19 -40.85 16.98
C HIS A 329 -17.36 -40.82 15.46
N TYR A 330 -16.24 -40.69 14.73
CA TYR A 330 -16.19 -40.70 13.26
C TYR A 330 -16.30 -42.11 12.67
N VAL A 331 -17.43 -42.79 12.92
CA VAL A 331 -17.66 -44.17 12.48
C VAL A 331 -18.32 -44.21 11.09
N THR A 332 -17.76 -45.03 10.22
CA THR A 332 -18.35 -45.47 8.94
C THR A 332 -18.33 -47.01 8.83
N GLY A 333 -17.78 -47.72 9.81
CA GLY A 333 -17.60 -49.17 9.73
C GLY A 333 -16.36 -49.57 8.92
N ASN A 334 -15.80 -48.67 8.11
CA ASN A 334 -14.44 -48.80 7.60
C ASN A 334 -13.45 -48.40 8.70
N SER A 335 -13.15 -49.35 9.60
CA SER A 335 -12.25 -49.12 10.75
C SER A 335 -10.85 -48.60 10.39
N THR A 336 -10.44 -48.66 9.12
CA THR A 336 -9.16 -48.13 8.63
C THR A 336 -9.27 -46.68 8.17
N ASP A 337 -10.43 -46.20 7.72
CA ASP A 337 -10.66 -44.78 7.44
C ASP A 337 -11.21 -44.03 8.64
N ASP A 338 -12.05 -44.67 9.47
CA ASP A 338 -12.50 -44.15 10.78
C ASP A 338 -11.31 -43.74 11.66
N PHE A 339 -10.31 -44.64 11.81
CA PHE A 339 -9.09 -44.35 12.57
C PHE A 339 -8.27 -43.19 12.00
N LYS A 340 -8.19 -43.06 10.66
CA LYS A 340 -7.49 -41.92 10.02
C LYS A 340 -8.27 -40.62 10.20
N THR A 341 -9.59 -40.69 10.17
CA THR A 341 -10.50 -39.55 10.36
C THR A 341 -10.34 -39.01 11.78
N GLN A 342 -10.39 -39.88 12.80
CA GLN A 342 -10.08 -39.51 14.19
C GLN A 342 -8.67 -38.91 14.32
N ALA A 343 -7.65 -39.54 13.72
CA ALA A 343 -6.27 -39.05 13.80
C ALA A 343 -6.06 -37.70 13.11
N LEU A 344 -6.78 -37.42 12.01
CA LEU A 344 -6.76 -36.13 11.33
C LEU A 344 -7.56 -35.06 12.09
N MET A 345 -8.70 -35.41 12.69
CA MET A 345 -9.50 -34.50 13.52
C MET A 345 -8.74 -34.12 14.80
N ASN A 346 -8.10 -35.08 15.46
CA ASN A 346 -7.19 -34.79 16.58
C ASN A 346 -6.05 -33.87 16.13
N ARG A 347 -5.39 -34.16 14.99
CA ARG A 347 -4.34 -33.29 14.46
C ARG A 347 -4.83 -31.88 14.05
N LEU A 348 -6.12 -31.72 13.72
CA LEU A 348 -6.73 -30.42 13.44
C LEU A 348 -7.02 -29.65 14.74
N ALA A 349 -7.63 -30.30 15.73
CA ALA A 349 -8.03 -29.70 17.01
C ALA A 349 -6.90 -29.65 18.07
N ASP A 350 -5.78 -30.32 17.84
CA ASP A 350 -4.48 -30.18 18.54
C ASP A 350 -3.48 -29.37 17.69
N SER A 351 -3.94 -28.67 16.66
CA SER A 351 -3.08 -27.84 15.80
C SER A 351 -2.67 -26.59 16.58
N ALA A 352 -1.40 -26.52 17.01
CA ALA A 352 -0.85 -25.49 17.92
C ALA A 352 -1.32 -24.05 17.62
N ILE A 353 -1.46 -23.69 16.35
CA ILE A 353 -2.03 -22.41 15.89
C ILE A 353 -3.35 -22.01 16.58
N LEU A 354 -4.21 -22.96 16.97
CA LEU A 354 -5.48 -22.69 17.65
C LEU A 354 -5.27 -22.07 19.04
N ASP A 355 -4.19 -22.44 19.73
CA ASP A 355 -3.81 -21.87 21.02
C ASP A 355 -2.81 -20.71 20.85
N ASP A 356 -1.83 -20.84 19.97
CA ASP A 356 -0.81 -19.81 19.70
C ASP A 356 -1.41 -18.52 19.10
N CYS A 357 -2.53 -18.64 18.37
CA CYS A 357 -3.28 -17.50 17.82
C CYS A 357 -4.55 -17.15 18.61
N ALA A 358 -4.66 -17.59 19.86
CA ALA A 358 -5.75 -17.23 20.78
C ALA A 358 -6.19 -15.76 20.62
N SER A 359 -5.29 -14.80 20.80
CA SER A 359 -5.57 -13.37 20.73
C SER A 359 -6.09 -12.84 19.38
N VAL A 360 -5.96 -13.60 18.28
CA VAL A 360 -6.52 -13.24 16.97
C VAL A 360 -7.92 -13.80 16.79
N PHE A 361 -8.19 -14.99 17.33
CA PHE A 361 -9.54 -15.58 17.36
C PHE A 361 -10.43 -14.85 18.38
N ASP A 362 -9.85 -14.53 19.53
CA ASP A 362 -10.50 -13.89 20.68
C ASP A 362 -10.69 -12.36 20.46
N ALA A 363 -10.25 -11.83 19.32
CA ALA A 363 -10.66 -10.50 18.81
C ALA A 363 -12.08 -10.50 18.19
N PHE A 364 -12.68 -11.68 18.02
CA PHE A 364 -14.13 -11.85 18.02
C PHE A 364 -14.52 -12.42 19.39
N ASP A 365 -15.22 -11.61 20.19
CA ASP A 365 -15.67 -11.99 21.53
C ASP A 365 -17.18 -12.27 21.51
N GLU A 366 -17.54 -13.55 21.57
CA GLU A 366 -18.93 -14.00 21.63
C GLU A 366 -19.71 -13.48 22.85
N THR A 367 -19.03 -13.04 23.92
CA THR A 367 -19.67 -12.52 25.15
C THR A 367 -20.11 -11.07 25.04
N LEU A 368 -19.51 -10.30 24.12
CA LEU A 368 -19.87 -8.90 23.87
C LEU A 368 -21.10 -8.75 22.94
N MET A 369 -21.53 -9.83 22.27
CA MET A 369 -22.63 -9.77 21.30
C MET A 369 -24.02 -9.62 21.91
N PHE A 370 -24.27 -10.08 23.13
CA PHE A 370 -25.62 -10.05 23.69
C PHE A 370 -25.63 -9.84 25.20
N SER A 371 -26.17 -8.71 25.64
CA SER A 371 -26.53 -8.49 27.05
C SER A 371 -27.67 -9.42 27.50
N ASP A 372 -27.69 -9.72 28.80
CA ASP A 372 -28.77 -10.47 29.47
C ASP A 372 -29.94 -9.57 29.93
N ASP A 373 -30.11 -8.43 29.25
CA ASP A 373 -31.22 -7.51 29.44
C ASP A 373 -32.31 -7.72 28.37
N ILE A 374 -33.41 -6.97 28.46
CA ILE A 374 -34.55 -7.10 27.54
C ILE A 374 -34.15 -6.76 26.08
N GLN A 375 -33.22 -5.82 25.88
CA GLN A 375 -32.76 -5.42 24.55
C GLN A 375 -31.83 -6.46 23.93
N GLY A 376 -30.82 -6.93 24.67
CA GLY A 376 -29.96 -8.03 24.23
C GLY A 376 -30.75 -9.31 23.95
N HIS A 377 -31.81 -9.58 24.71
CA HIS A 377 -32.72 -10.70 24.48
C HIS A 377 -33.56 -10.56 23.20
N ALA A 378 -33.99 -9.35 22.83
CA ALA A 378 -34.57 -9.09 21.52
C ALA A 378 -33.54 -9.27 20.40
N LEU A 379 -32.29 -8.88 20.62
CA LEU A 379 -31.21 -8.98 19.63
C LEU A 379 -30.75 -10.43 19.40
N LYS A 380 -30.62 -11.26 20.45
CA LYS A 380 -30.47 -12.73 20.37
C LYS A 380 -31.53 -13.34 19.44
N LYS A 381 -32.77 -12.87 19.56
CA LYS A 381 -33.94 -13.33 18.78
C LYS A 381 -33.91 -12.86 17.32
N ASN A 382 -33.53 -11.62 17.06
CA ASN A 382 -33.39 -11.09 15.70
C ASN A 382 -32.25 -11.79 14.95
N PHE A 383 -31.08 -11.96 15.58
CA PHE A 383 -29.92 -12.63 14.99
C PHE A 383 -30.22 -14.08 14.59
N LYS A 384 -30.83 -14.86 15.49
CA LYS A 384 -31.34 -16.22 15.17
C LYS A 384 -32.43 -16.19 14.07
N GLY A 385 -33.29 -15.16 14.09
CA GLY A 385 -34.33 -14.93 13.09
C GLY A 385 -33.79 -14.84 11.66
N VAL A 386 -32.67 -14.13 11.45
CA VAL A 386 -32.01 -14.02 10.14
C VAL A 386 -31.54 -15.39 9.63
N PHE A 387 -30.94 -16.24 10.47
CA PHE A 387 -30.52 -17.59 10.05
C PHE A 387 -31.72 -18.46 9.59
N HIS A 388 -32.86 -18.38 10.27
CA HIS A 388 -34.10 -19.03 9.80
C HIS A 388 -34.64 -18.42 8.51
N ASN A 389 -34.51 -17.10 8.32
CA ASN A 389 -35.02 -16.43 7.12
C ASN A 389 -34.16 -16.78 5.89
N VAL A 390 -32.84 -16.71 6.03
CA VAL A 390 -31.88 -17.18 5.02
C VAL A 390 -32.10 -18.66 4.70
N SER A 391 -32.42 -19.51 5.69
CA SER A 391 -32.77 -20.91 5.43
C SER A 391 -33.98 -21.05 4.49
N LYS A 392 -35.04 -20.26 4.66
CA LYS A 392 -36.23 -20.27 3.79
C LYS A 392 -35.93 -19.75 2.39
N ILE A 393 -35.06 -18.75 2.26
CA ILE A 393 -34.63 -18.20 0.97
C ILE A 393 -33.74 -19.22 0.22
N VAL A 394 -32.90 -19.98 0.95
CA VAL A 394 -32.10 -21.08 0.38
C VAL A 394 -32.98 -22.24 -0.14
N ASP A 395 -34.13 -22.53 0.49
CA ASP A 395 -35.14 -23.46 -0.05
C ASP A 395 -35.78 -22.98 -1.37
N CYS A 396 -35.50 -21.76 -1.81
CA CYS A 396 -35.94 -21.20 -3.10
C CYS A 396 -34.86 -21.21 -4.21
N VAL A 397 -33.61 -21.56 -3.89
CA VAL A 397 -32.52 -21.71 -4.88
C VAL A 397 -32.85 -22.82 -5.87
N GLN A 398 -32.98 -22.51 -7.17
CA GLN A 398 -33.49 -23.46 -8.16
C GLN A 398 -32.45 -24.52 -8.61
N CYS A 399 -31.16 -24.18 -8.57
CA CYS A 399 -30.09 -25.13 -8.87
C CYS A 399 -29.85 -26.05 -7.65
N GLN A 400 -30.06 -27.37 -7.79
CA GLN A 400 -29.86 -28.34 -6.70
C GLN A 400 -28.43 -28.29 -6.15
N GLN A 401 -27.41 -28.10 -6.99
CA GLN A 401 -26.02 -28.03 -6.55
C GLN A 401 -25.68 -26.72 -5.81
N CYS A 402 -26.22 -25.58 -6.24
CA CYS A 402 -26.10 -24.33 -5.48
C CYS A 402 -26.88 -24.42 -4.14
N ARG A 403 -28.06 -25.04 -4.15
CA ARG A 403 -28.88 -25.33 -2.97
C ARG A 403 -28.15 -26.24 -1.97
N LEU A 404 -27.47 -27.28 -2.45
CA LEU A 404 -26.61 -28.17 -1.67
C LEU A 404 -25.51 -27.37 -0.93
N HIS A 405 -24.68 -26.63 -1.66
CA HIS A 405 -23.56 -25.90 -1.06
C HIS A 405 -24.01 -24.71 -0.20
N ALA A 406 -25.16 -24.10 -0.50
CA ALA A 406 -25.79 -23.10 0.36
C ALA A 406 -26.31 -23.69 1.68
N LYS A 407 -27.01 -24.84 1.64
CA LYS A 407 -27.46 -25.56 2.85
C LYS A 407 -26.29 -26.05 3.70
N LEU A 408 -25.28 -26.67 3.07
CA LEU A 408 -24.03 -27.07 3.71
C LEU A 408 -23.35 -25.85 4.37
N SER A 409 -23.31 -24.71 3.68
CA SER A 409 -22.70 -23.49 4.21
C SER A 409 -23.46 -22.94 5.42
N LEU A 410 -24.77 -22.76 5.30
CA LEU A 410 -25.60 -22.23 6.38
C LEU A 410 -25.56 -23.13 7.63
N LEU A 411 -25.61 -24.45 7.43
CA LEU A 411 -25.52 -25.42 8.52
C LEU A 411 -24.14 -25.42 9.19
N GLY A 412 -23.05 -25.22 8.43
CA GLY A 412 -21.70 -25.13 8.97
C GLY A 412 -21.45 -23.86 9.80
N TYR A 413 -22.02 -22.71 9.38
CA TYR A 413 -22.05 -21.51 10.22
C TYR A 413 -22.98 -21.69 11.44
N GLY A 414 -24.13 -22.35 11.29
CA GLY A 414 -25.02 -22.68 12.41
C GLY A 414 -24.32 -23.56 13.47
N ALA A 415 -23.58 -24.58 13.03
CA ALA A 415 -22.75 -25.43 13.90
C ALA A 415 -21.63 -24.64 14.59
N ALA A 416 -20.97 -23.71 13.88
CA ALA A 416 -19.98 -22.82 14.48
C ALA A 416 -20.59 -21.93 15.56
N LEU A 417 -21.76 -21.34 15.31
CA LEU A 417 -22.48 -20.52 16.31
C LEU A 417 -22.99 -21.35 17.50
N LYS A 418 -23.37 -22.62 17.29
CA LYS A 418 -23.65 -23.56 18.39
C LYS A 418 -22.41 -23.76 19.27
N MET A 419 -21.23 -23.95 18.68
CA MET A 419 -19.98 -24.04 19.43
C MET A 419 -19.67 -22.73 20.17
N LEU A 420 -19.95 -21.57 19.58
CA LEU A 420 -19.68 -20.25 20.18
C LEU A 420 -20.70 -19.81 21.25
N PHE A 421 -21.94 -20.32 21.24
CA PHE A 421 -23.00 -19.85 22.15
C PHE A 421 -23.59 -20.92 23.08
N LEU A 422 -23.40 -22.22 22.84
CA LEU A 422 -23.79 -23.27 23.79
C LEU A 422 -22.63 -23.63 24.76
N PRO A 423 -22.92 -24.08 25.99
CA PRO A 423 -21.95 -24.76 26.85
C PRO A 423 -21.42 -26.06 26.21
N GLU A 424 -20.19 -26.46 26.54
CA GLU A 424 -19.56 -27.66 25.96
C GLU A 424 -20.35 -28.95 26.26
N GLU A 425 -20.97 -29.02 27.43
CA GLU A 425 -21.76 -30.16 27.90
C GLU A 425 -22.97 -30.46 27.01
N LYS A 426 -23.40 -29.49 26.18
CA LYS A 426 -24.56 -29.61 25.29
C LYS A 426 -24.20 -29.93 23.85
N TYR A 427 -22.92 -29.95 23.48
CA TYR A 427 -22.51 -30.22 22.09
C TYR A 427 -22.94 -31.62 21.64
N GLU A 428 -22.87 -32.63 22.51
CA GLU A 428 -23.34 -34.00 22.22
C GLU A 428 -24.85 -34.08 21.99
N GLU A 429 -25.66 -33.27 22.69
CA GLU A 429 -27.12 -33.23 22.52
C GLU A 429 -27.58 -32.32 21.37
N ALA A 430 -26.78 -31.31 21.01
CA ALA A 430 -27.20 -30.21 20.14
C ALA A 430 -26.50 -30.13 18.78
N ILE A 431 -25.42 -30.88 18.52
CA ILE A 431 -24.67 -30.84 17.25
C ILE A 431 -24.72 -32.22 16.57
N SER A 432 -25.52 -32.31 15.51
CA SER A 432 -25.75 -33.54 14.74
C SER A 432 -24.56 -33.95 13.86
N ARG A 433 -24.54 -35.19 13.37
CA ARG A 433 -23.56 -35.68 12.38
C ARG A 433 -23.40 -34.74 11.18
N ASN A 434 -24.53 -34.30 10.61
CA ASN A 434 -24.54 -33.41 9.44
C ASN A 434 -23.99 -32.01 9.76
N GLU A 435 -24.16 -31.52 10.99
CA GLU A 435 -23.55 -30.26 11.44
C GLU A 435 -22.03 -30.35 11.62
N VAL A 436 -21.52 -31.48 12.14
CA VAL A 436 -20.07 -31.74 12.20
C VAL A 436 -19.46 -31.81 10.79
N VAL A 437 -20.13 -32.48 9.85
CA VAL A 437 -19.69 -32.52 8.43
C VAL A 437 -19.72 -31.13 7.79
N ALA A 438 -20.81 -30.38 7.99
CA ALA A 438 -20.97 -29.04 7.45
C ALA A 438 -19.92 -28.07 8.01
N PHE A 439 -19.65 -28.10 9.31
CA PHE A 439 -18.65 -27.24 9.96
C PHE A 439 -17.26 -27.42 9.35
N ILE A 440 -16.78 -28.66 9.25
CA ILE A 440 -15.47 -28.96 8.66
C ILE A 440 -15.45 -28.68 7.15
N GLY A 441 -16.57 -28.89 6.44
CA GLY A 441 -16.73 -28.51 5.04
C GLY A 441 -16.59 -27.00 4.79
N VAL A 442 -17.21 -26.16 5.63
CA VAL A 442 -17.12 -24.70 5.53
C VAL A 442 -15.75 -24.19 5.93
N LEU A 443 -15.16 -24.72 7.01
CA LEU A 443 -13.79 -24.38 7.41
C LEU A 443 -12.78 -24.75 6.31
N ALA A 444 -12.96 -25.88 5.64
CA ALA A 444 -12.19 -26.26 4.45
C ALA A 444 -12.42 -25.29 3.27
N LYS A 445 -13.66 -24.89 2.98
CA LYS A 445 -13.98 -23.91 1.92
C LYS A 445 -13.33 -22.54 2.17
N MET A 446 -13.28 -22.07 3.40
CA MET A 446 -12.62 -20.80 3.76
C MET A 446 -11.09 -20.92 3.71
N SER A 447 -10.52 -22.03 4.17
CA SER A 447 -9.10 -22.37 4.04
C SER A 447 -8.66 -22.43 2.55
N GLU A 448 -9.45 -23.07 1.69
CA GLU A 448 -9.24 -23.15 0.25
C GLU A 448 -9.40 -21.75 -0.40
N SER A 449 -10.34 -20.93 0.06
CA SER A 449 -10.55 -19.56 -0.43
C SER A 449 -9.35 -18.64 -0.18
N ILE A 450 -8.75 -18.66 1.02
CA ILE A 450 -7.56 -17.85 1.34
C ILE A 450 -6.36 -18.23 0.46
N THR A 451 -6.22 -19.52 0.11
CA THR A 451 -5.20 -19.98 -0.84
C THR A 451 -5.55 -19.53 -2.27
N ASN A 452 -6.81 -19.69 -2.68
CA ASN A 452 -7.31 -19.32 -4.00
C ASN A 452 -7.20 -17.82 -4.30
N ILE A 453 -7.34 -16.93 -3.32
CA ILE A 453 -7.11 -15.47 -3.49
C ILE A 453 -5.71 -15.21 -4.05
N LYS A 454 -4.69 -15.87 -3.48
CA LYS A 454 -3.28 -15.69 -3.87
C LYS A 454 -3.00 -16.36 -5.22
N GLU A 455 -3.51 -17.57 -5.43
CA GLU A 455 -3.33 -18.30 -6.69
C GLU A 455 -4.06 -17.63 -7.87
N LEU A 456 -5.31 -17.20 -7.72
CA LEU A 456 -6.06 -16.53 -8.79
C LEU A 456 -5.47 -15.15 -9.11
N GLY A 457 -5.00 -14.41 -8.10
CA GLY A 457 -4.25 -13.18 -8.30
C GLY A 457 -2.98 -13.41 -9.14
N GLN A 458 -2.14 -14.37 -8.75
CA GLN A 458 -0.94 -14.70 -9.52
C GLN A 458 -1.27 -15.18 -10.95
N MET A 459 -2.26 -16.07 -11.10
CA MET A 459 -2.68 -16.59 -12.41
C MET A 459 -3.25 -15.51 -13.33
N TYR A 460 -3.84 -14.43 -12.81
CA TYR A 460 -4.25 -13.29 -13.63
C TYR A 460 -3.04 -12.60 -14.25
N TRP A 461 -2.05 -12.26 -13.41
CA TRP A 461 -0.83 -11.58 -13.87
C TRP A 461 -0.01 -12.47 -14.80
N ASP A 462 0.19 -13.76 -14.47
CA ASP A 462 0.87 -14.73 -15.34
C ASP A 462 0.21 -14.84 -16.72
N GLN A 463 -1.12 -14.82 -16.79
CA GLN A 463 -1.86 -14.84 -18.07
C GLN A 463 -1.77 -13.52 -18.83
N HIS A 464 -1.78 -12.38 -18.13
CA HIS A 464 -1.63 -11.06 -18.73
C HIS A 464 -0.22 -10.91 -19.34
N ASP A 465 0.81 -11.27 -18.58
CA ASP A 465 2.20 -11.40 -19.01
C ASP A 465 2.36 -12.32 -20.22
N ALA A 466 1.72 -13.50 -20.19
CA ALA A 466 1.77 -14.44 -21.30
C ALA A 466 1.10 -13.88 -22.57
N LEU A 467 0.01 -13.12 -22.45
CA LEU A 467 -0.66 -12.46 -23.58
C LEU A 467 0.18 -11.29 -24.15
N LEU A 468 0.93 -10.58 -23.30
CA LEU A 468 1.92 -9.60 -23.73
C LEU A 468 3.07 -10.28 -24.50
N LYS A 469 3.60 -11.39 -23.97
CA LYS A 469 4.72 -12.15 -24.55
C LYS A 469 4.35 -12.90 -25.85
N VAL A 470 3.14 -13.46 -25.96
CA VAL A 470 2.64 -14.12 -27.19
C VAL A 470 2.45 -13.15 -28.37
N ASN A 471 2.29 -11.85 -28.12
CA ASN A 471 2.31 -10.83 -29.18
C ASN A 471 3.73 -10.52 -29.69
N ILE A 472 4.78 -10.92 -28.98
CA ILE A 472 6.19 -10.77 -29.36
C ILE A 472 6.70 -12.05 -30.06
N ASP A 473 6.36 -13.23 -29.53
CA ASP A 473 6.87 -14.54 -29.97
C ASP A 473 6.24 -15.08 -31.28
N LYS A 474 5.53 -14.25 -32.05
CA LYS A 474 5.33 -14.51 -33.49
C LYS A 474 6.61 -14.29 -34.32
N SER A 475 7.73 -13.97 -33.68
CA SER A 475 9.04 -13.83 -34.33
C SER A 475 10.14 -14.73 -33.72
N SER A 476 10.37 -15.87 -34.39
CA SER A 476 11.46 -16.84 -34.18
C SER A 476 11.31 -17.85 -33.02
N SER A 477 12.29 -18.76 -32.88
CA SER A 477 12.13 -20.10 -32.26
C SER A 477 13.46 -20.62 -31.66
N PRO A 478 13.47 -21.71 -30.86
CA PRO A 478 14.23 -21.74 -29.59
C PRO A 478 15.66 -22.35 -29.63
N SER A 479 16.43 -22.09 -28.56
CA SER A 479 17.64 -22.85 -28.20
C SER A 479 17.82 -22.97 -26.67
N SER A 480 18.49 -24.02 -26.20
CA SER A 480 18.30 -24.65 -24.88
C SER A 480 19.41 -24.45 -23.83
N SER A 481 19.02 -24.41 -22.54
CA SER A 481 19.77 -24.89 -21.34
C SER A 481 21.06 -24.12 -20.92
N SER A 482 21.60 -24.18 -19.67
CA SER A 482 21.43 -25.16 -18.57
C SER A 482 21.83 -24.66 -17.13
N SER A 483 21.05 -25.05 -16.11
CA SER A 483 21.45 -25.50 -14.74
C SER A 483 22.39 -24.71 -13.78
N SER A 484 21.78 -24.03 -12.79
CA SER A 484 21.89 -24.23 -11.30
C SER A 484 23.22 -24.42 -10.53
N SER A 485 23.35 -23.68 -9.41
CA SER A 485 23.74 -24.22 -8.07
C SER A 485 23.43 -23.21 -6.93
N SER A 486 23.19 -23.66 -5.70
CA SER A 486 22.61 -22.88 -4.57
C SER A 486 23.23 -23.16 -3.19
N VAL A 487 23.22 -22.19 -2.26
CA VAL A 487 23.39 -22.39 -0.79
C VAL A 487 22.55 -21.35 -0.02
N ASN A 488 21.96 -21.74 1.12
CA ASN A 488 21.20 -20.87 2.05
C ASN A 488 21.83 -20.82 3.45
N SER A 489 21.57 -19.74 4.20
CA SER A 489 21.58 -19.72 5.67
C SER A 489 20.71 -18.57 6.21
N LEU A 490 19.79 -18.86 7.13
CA LEU A 490 18.91 -17.89 7.83
C LEU A 490 19.04 -18.07 9.36
N SER A 491 18.47 -17.15 10.13
CA SER A 491 18.68 -16.98 11.57
C SER A 491 17.44 -17.32 12.42
N PRO A 492 17.58 -17.46 13.77
CA PRO A 492 16.43 -17.74 14.65
C PRO A 492 15.37 -16.63 14.69
N PHE A 493 15.71 -15.40 14.32
CA PHE A 493 14.78 -14.26 14.34
C PHE A 493 13.83 -14.21 13.14
N ASP A 494 14.10 -15.02 12.10
CA ASP A 494 13.26 -15.11 10.91
C ASP A 494 11.96 -15.90 11.17
N GLU A 495 11.80 -16.54 12.36
CA GLU A 495 10.62 -17.37 12.70
C GLU A 495 9.90 -17.02 14.02
N VAL A 496 10.38 -16.09 14.86
CA VAL A 496 9.92 -15.89 16.27
C VAL A 496 9.78 -14.39 16.65
N GLY A 497 8.96 -14.07 17.68
CA GLY A 497 8.73 -12.70 18.18
C GLY A 497 9.86 -12.13 19.06
N ALA A 498 9.82 -10.82 19.31
CA ALA A 498 10.92 -10.09 19.98
C ALA A 498 10.93 -10.23 21.53
N ALA A 499 9.77 -10.25 22.20
CA ALA A 499 9.67 -10.41 23.67
C ALA A 499 10.14 -11.78 24.19
N ASP A 500 10.47 -12.66 23.25
CA ASP A 500 9.96 -14.02 23.23
C ASP A 500 11.11 -14.99 22.92
N GLY A 501 11.90 -14.65 21.89
CA GLY A 501 13.32 -15.01 21.87
C GLY A 501 14.09 -14.47 23.09
N CYS A 502 13.58 -13.42 23.75
CA CYS A 502 14.21 -12.84 24.93
C CYS A 502 14.01 -13.66 26.21
N ILE A 503 12.77 -14.00 26.56
CA ILE A 503 12.48 -14.87 27.71
C ILE A 503 13.18 -16.23 27.55
N ALA A 504 13.30 -16.75 26.32
CA ALA A 504 14.09 -17.94 26.03
C ALA A 504 15.59 -17.75 26.35
N SER A 505 16.19 -16.63 25.94
CA SER A 505 17.60 -16.31 26.19
C SER A 505 17.92 -16.09 27.67
N ILE A 506 17.04 -15.42 28.41
CA ILE A 506 17.16 -15.23 29.87
C ILE A 506 17.08 -16.58 30.61
N LYS A 507 16.13 -17.45 30.23
CA LYS A 507 16.01 -18.79 30.81
C LYS A 507 17.21 -19.68 30.51
N GLN A 508 17.88 -19.51 29.37
CA GLN A 508 19.12 -20.24 29.09
C GLN A 508 20.24 -19.81 30.06
N LEU A 509 20.42 -18.52 30.34
CA LEU A 509 21.40 -18.06 31.35
C LEU A 509 21.13 -18.67 32.74
N ALA A 510 19.85 -18.75 33.15
CA ALA A 510 19.49 -19.33 34.45
C ALA A 510 19.76 -20.85 34.50
N ALA A 511 19.47 -21.56 33.41
CA ALA A 511 19.78 -22.99 33.25
C ALA A 511 21.28 -23.28 33.25
N GLU A 512 22.10 -22.35 32.74
CA GLU A 512 23.57 -22.40 32.80
C GLU A 512 24.15 -21.86 34.12
N HIS A 513 23.30 -21.44 35.08
CA HIS A 513 23.64 -20.87 36.38
C HIS A 513 24.47 -19.57 36.32
N LEU A 514 24.27 -18.79 35.25
CA LEU A 514 24.97 -17.53 35.00
C LEU A 514 24.24 -16.30 35.60
N ILE A 515 22.97 -16.44 35.95
CA ILE A 515 22.16 -15.46 36.70
C ILE A 515 21.50 -16.12 37.92
N SER A 516 21.15 -15.34 38.95
CA SER A 516 20.41 -15.87 40.11
C SER A 516 18.91 -16.04 39.80
N PRO A 517 18.16 -16.86 40.56
CA PRO A 517 16.71 -17.01 40.37
C PRO A 517 15.94 -15.69 40.57
N GLU A 518 16.39 -14.82 41.47
CA GLU A 518 15.79 -13.50 41.69
C GLU A 518 16.01 -12.57 40.49
N LEU A 519 17.21 -12.65 39.88
CA LEU A 519 17.58 -11.92 38.66
C LEU A 519 16.82 -12.45 37.44
N GLU A 520 16.69 -13.77 37.28
CA GLU A 520 15.84 -14.41 36.25
C GLU A 520 14.40 -13.89 36.35
N ILE A 521 13.80 -13.90 37.55
CA ILE A 521 12.41 -13.45 37.77
C ILE A 521 12.24 -11.98 37.39
N GLN A 522 13.19 -11.10 37.73
CA GLN A 522 13.12 -9.69 37.35
C GLN A 522 13.21 -9.47 35.84
N LEU A 523 14.19 -10.10 35.18
CA LEU A 523 14.39 -9.97 33.73
C LEU A 523 13.22 -10.56 32.93
N VAL A 524 12.70 -11.73 33.33
CA VAL A 524 11.50 -12.29 32.72
C VAL A 524 10.28 -11.37 32.96
N THR A 525 10.18 -10.72 34.12
CA THR A 525 9.11 -9.74 34.39
C THR A 525 9.24 -8.47 33.54
N GLN A 526 10.45 -8.03 33.21
CA GLN A 526 10.68 -6.92 32.27
C GLN A 526 10.33 -7.35 30.84
N ALA A 527 10.85 -8.46 30.33
CA ALA A 527 10.54 -8.93 28.98
C ALA A 527 9.03 -9.19 28.77
N LEU A 528 8.32 -9.71 29.78
CA LEU A 528 6.85 -9.87 29.77
C LEU A 528 6.06 -8.54 29.78
N ARG A 529 6.68 -7.42 30.14
CA ARG A 529 6.11 -6.07 30.01
C ARG A 529 6.43 -5.42 28.66
N PHE A 530 7.00 -6.17 27.73
CA PHE A 530 7.60 -5.67 26.50
C PHE A 530 8.63 -4.56 26.78
N ASP A 531 9.34 -4.66 27.91
CA ASP A 531 10.35 -3.68 28.33
C ASP A 531 11.42 -3.54 27.24
N PRO A 532 11.42 -2.43 26.48
CA PRO A 532 12.31 -2.25 25.36
C PRO A 532 13.68 -1.78 25.85
N ALA A 533 14.05 -2.10 27.11
CA ALA A 533 15.41 -2.06 27.62
C ALA A 533 16.15 -3.41 27.54
N LEU A 534 15.43 -4.47 27.20
CA LEU A 534 15.88 -5.85 27.32
C LEU A 534 15.65 -6.69 26.05
N LEU A 535 14.71 -6.29 25.18
CA LEU A 535 14.29 -7.09 24.03
C LEU A 535 15.27 -7.00 22.84
N LEU A 536 15.88 -5.83 22.62
CA LEU A 536 16.92 -5.63 21.61
C LEU A 536 18.24 -6.28 22.06
N VAL A 537 18.61 -6.17 23.35
CA VAL A 537 19.75 -6.90 23.94
C VAL A 537 19.58 -8.40 23.68
N CYS A 538 18.41 -8.96 23.99
CA CYS A 538 18.03 -10.33 23.66
C CYS A 538 17.95 -10.68 22.15
N LYS A 539 17.64 -9.70 21.29
CA LYS A 539 17.49 -9.89 19.84
C LYS A 539 18.81 -9.79 19.08
N HIS A 540 19.77 -9.02 19.60
CA HIS A 540 21.05 -8.76 18.94
C HIS A 540 22.21 -9.55 19.58
N TYR A 541 22.10 -9.94 20.85
CA TYR A 541 23.07 -10.78 21.55
C TYR A 541 22.42 -12.10 21.98
N SER A 542 22.92 -13.22 21.47
CA SER A 542 22.44 -14.55 21.86
C SER A 542 22.85 -14.90 23.29
N ALA A 543 22.13 -15.80 23.97
CA ALA A 543 22.45 -16.27 25.32
C ALA A 543 23.87 -16.87 25.49
N ALA A 544 24.52 -17.28 24.40
CA ALA A 544 25.89 -17.80 24.39
C ALA A 544 26.97 -16.70 24.19
N ASP A 545 26.59 -15.43 24.04
CA ASP A 545 27.53 -14.32 23.88
C ASP A 545 28.07 -13.84 25.25
N LYS A 546 29.37 -13.59 25.32
CA LYS A 546 30.05 -13.09 26.52
C LYS A 546 29.66 -11.66 26.88
N GLN A 547 29.07 -10.91 25.96
CA GLN A 547 28.58 -9.55 26.18
C GLN A 547 27.17 -9.52 26.79
N PHE A 548 26.42 -10.63 26.73
CA PHE A 548 25.00 -10.67 27.13
C PHE A 548 24.80 -10.41 28.65
N LEU A 549 25.66 -10.99 29.50
CA LEU A 549 25.59 -10.82 30.96
C LEU A 549 25.90 -9.38 31.43
N PRO A 550 27.00 -8.71 31.02
CA PRO A 550 27.26 -7.32 31.37
C PRO A 550 26.16 -6.34 30.93
N LEU A 551 25.52 -6.58 29.78
CA LEU A 551 24.40 -5.75 29.30
C LEU A 551 23.17 -5.91 30.21
N ILE A 552 22.87 -7.14 30.63
CA ILE A 552 21.79 -7.45 31.58
C ILE A 552 22.05 -6.85 32.97
N GLU A 553 23.29 -6.86 33.47
CA GLU A 553 23.65 -6.22 34.74
C GLU A 553 23.60 -4.68 34.68
N ALA A 554 23.78 -4.07 33.50
CA ALA A 554 23.62 -2.63 33.30
C ALA A 554 22.14 -2.20 33.43
N VAL A 555 21.23 -2.89 32.74
CA VAL A 555 19.76 -2.67 32.82
C VAL A 555 19.25 -2.75 34.27
N GLN A 556 19.86 -3.64 35.08
CA GLN A 556 19.54 -3.83 36.49
C GLN A 556 20.06 -2.71 37.41
N THR A 557 21.25 -2.16 37.15
CA THR A 557 21.95 -1.27 38.10
C THR A 557 21.49 0.18 38.04
N SER A 558 20.60 0.54 37.11
CA SER A 558 19.98 1.87 36.99
C SER A 558 19.07 2.28 38.16
N GLY A 559 18.87 1.40 39.17
CA GLY A 559 17.94 1.58 40.29
C GLY A 559 18.41 2.43 41.47
N SER A 560 19.65 2.95 41.50
CA SER A 560 20.14 3.80 42.58
C SER A 560 19.96 5.30 42.30
N SER A 561 19.37 6.05 43.22
CA SER A 561 19.02 7.46 43.01
C SER A 561 20.21 8.43 43.01
N LEU A 562 20.25 9.29 42.00
CA LEU A 562 21.05 10.52 41.95
C LEU A 562 20.19 11.72 41.49
N SER A 563 20.71 12.93 41.65
CA SER A 563 19.97 14.18 41.62
C SER A 563 19.50 14.62 40.22
N ALA A 564 18.46 15.46 40.20
CA ALA A 564 17.83 16.00 39.00
C ALA A 564 18.78 16.79 38.05
N SER A 565 18.32 16.90 36.80
CA SER A 565 18.88 17.64 35.64
C SER A 565 19.56 16.76 34.58
N GLN A 566 18.77 16.35 33.57
CA GLN A 566 19.07 16.42 32.12
C GLN A 566 17.91 15.79 31.32
N THR A 567 17.75 16.16 30.05
CA THR A 567 16.81 15.52 29.11
C THR A 567 17.45 14.26 28.50
N PRO A 568 16.66 13.24 28.11
CA PRO A 568 17.20 12.01 27.52
C PRO A 568 17.85 12.27 26.15
N GLU A 569 18.86 11.46 25.85
CA GLU A 569 19.72 11.57 24.66
C GLU A 569 19.17 10.73 23.51
N PRO A 570 19.04 11.27 22.28
CA PRO A 570 18.41 10.56 21.16
C PRO A 570 19.28 9.44 20.56
N ASP A 571 18.61 8.45 19.97
CA ASP A 571 19.25 7.32 19.28
C ASP A 571 20.02 7.75 18.03
N CYS A 572 19.45 8.73 17.33
CA CYS A 572 20.09 9.36 16.18
C CYS A 572 19.90 10.88 16.17
N ILE A 573 20.96 11.58 15.83
CA ILE A 573 20.88 12.96 15.32
C ILE A 573 20.96 12.91 13.80
N VAL A 574 20.03 13.59 13.13
CA VAL A 574 19.96 13.65 11.67
C VAL A 574 20.10 15.11 11.23
N VAL A 575 21.17 15.42 10.49
CA VAL A 575 21.55 16.80 10.16
C VAL A 575 21.21 17.09 8.69
N GLY A 576 20.23 17.97 8.47
CA GLY A 576 19.64 18.32 7.19
C GLY A 576 18.30 17.62 6.95
N THR A 577 17.24 18.39 6.71
CA THR A 577 15.85 17.92 6.52
C THR A 577 15.45 17.83 5.04
N GLY A 578 16.42 17.60 4.16
CA GLY A 578 16.16 17.15 2.79
C GLY A 578 15.55 15.74 2.77
N LEU A 579 15.21 15.23 1.57
CA LEU A 579 14.57 13.92 1.44
C LEU A 579 15.41 12.78 2.05
N ALA A 580 16.74 12.87 2.02
CA ALA A 580 17.63 11.89 2.65
C ALA A 580 17.46 11.83 4.17
N GLY A 581 17.51 12.99 4.84
CA GLY A 581 17.37 13.08 6.29
C GLY A 581 15.95 12.75 6.76
N LEU A 582 14.92 13.19 6.04
CA LEU A 582 13.55 12.79 6.35
C LEU A 582 13.32 11.29 6.12
N SER A 583 13.92 10.68 5.08
CA SER A 583 13.81 9.23 4.85
C SER A 583 14.55 8.41 5.91
N ALA A 584 15.72 8.89 6.37
CA ALA A 584 16.44 8.30 7.49
C ALA A 584 15.64 8.41 8.78
N ALA A 585 15.22 9.62 9.16
CA ALA A 585 14.44 9.88 10.37
C ALA A 585 13.14 9.07 10.41
N LEU A 586 12.35 9.04 9.32
CA LEU A 586 11.12 8.24 9.28
C LEU A 586 11.40 6.74 9.41
N THR A 587 12.54 6.24 8.91
CA THR A 587 12.91 4.83 9.09
C THR A 587 13.32 4.51 10.53
N VAL A 588 14.00 5.43 11.23
CA VAL A 588 14.32 5.27 12.66
C VAL A 588 13.03 5.31 13.50
N LEU A 589 12.12 6.24 13.20
CA LEU A 589 10.83 6.40 13.88
C LEU A 589 9.87 5.22 13.61
N ASP A 590 9.80 4.72 12.37
CA ASP A 590 9.05 3.49 12.01
C ASP A 590 9.60 2.25 12.73
N ASN A 591 10.91 2.22 13.03
CA ASN A 591 11.55 1.19 13.84
C ASN A 591 11.39 1.40 15.37
N GLY A 592 10.74 2.48 15.81
CA GLY A 592 10.47 2.82 17.22
C GLY A 592 11.48 3.74 17.91
N GLY A 593 12.55 4.14 17.21
CA GLY A 593 13.63 4.95 17.78
C GLY A 593 13.30 6.43 17.97
N THR A 594 14.20 7.14 18.62
CA THR A 594 14.15 8.57 18.92
C THR A 594 15.11 9.38 18.05
N VAL A 595 14.64 10.50 17.51
CA VAL A 595 15.38 11.30 16.53
C VAL A 595 15.40 12.77 16.94
N THR A 596 16.57 13.40 16.86
CA THR A 596 16.67 14.87 16.75
C THR A 596 17.04 15.26 15.32
N LEU A 597 16.09 15.86 14.60
CA LEU A 597 16.33 16.49 13.30
C LEU A 597 16.88 17.90 13.50
N VAL A 598 17.97 18.22 12.81
CA VAL A 598 18.64 19.53 12.86
C VAL A 598 18.65 20.14 11.46
N GLU A 599 18.10 21.34 11.31
CA GLU A 599 18.03 22.09 10.06
C GLU A 599 18.48 23.53 10.29
N LYS A 600 19.43 24.01 9.46
CA LYS A 600 19.94 25.38 9.58
C LYS A 600 19.01 26.41 8.97
N GLU A 601 18.12 25.99 8.07
CA GLU A 601 17.09 26.83 7.47
C GLU A 601 15.85 26.97 8.37
N ALA A 602 15.04 27.99 8.09
CA ALA A 602 13.76 28.21 8.79
C ALA A 602 12.62 27.28 8.33
N ARG A 603 12.83 26.43 7.30
CA ARG A 603 11.82 25.53 6.72
C ARG A 603 12.46 24.21 6.26
N MET A 604 11.78 23.09 6.53
CA MET A 604 12.27 21.76 6.13
C MET A 604 12.19 21.52 4.61
N GLY A 605 13.11 20.73 4.07
CA GLY A 605 13.05 20.17 2.71
C GLY A 605 14.23 20.47 1.78
N GLY A 606 15.06 21.48 2.10
CA GLY A 606 16.27 21.84 1.37
C GLY A 606 16.12 21.93 -0.15
N ASN A 607 17.09 21.38 -0.90
CA ASN A 607 17.01 21.28 -2.37
C ASN A 607 15.95 20.26 -2.85
N SER A 608 15.57 19.29 -2.02
CA SER A 608 14.63 18.23 -2.41
C SER A 608 13.23 18.78 -2.69
N ALA A 609 12.77 19.75 -1.89
CA ALA A 609 11.50 20.45 -2.11
C ALA A 609 11.43 21.21 -3.45
N LYS A 610 12.58 21.52 -4.06
CA LYS A 610 12.69 22.23 -5.35
C LYS A 610 12.70 21.29 -6.57
N ALA A 611 12.69 19.98 -6.37
CA ALA A 611 12.73 19.01 -7.47
C ALA A 611 11.40 18.98 -8.23
N SER A 612 11.46 19.03 -9.57
CA SER A 612 10.27 19.14 -10.43
C SER A 612 9.93 17.85 -11.17
N SER A 613 10.92 17.25 -11.84
CA SER A 613 10.67 16.28 -12.92
C SER A 613 10.29 14.86 -12.47
N GLY A 614 10.56 14.48 -11.22
CA GLY A 614 10.23 13.17 -10.64
C GLY A 614 11.42 12.38 -10.09
N ILE A 615 11.13 11.16 -9.61
CA ILE A 615 12.03 10.17 -9.00
C ILE A 615 12.11 8.91 -9.88
N ASN A 616 13.29 8.34 -10.06
CA ASN A 616 13.44 7.17 -10.93
C ASN A 616 13.16 5.85 -10.20
N ALA A 617 12.45 4.93 -10.85
CA ALA A 617 12.42 3.52 -10.48
C ALA A 617 12.11 2.62 -11.68
N CYS A 618 12.70 1.42 -11.70
CA CYS A 618 12.33 0.37 -12.63
C CYS A 618 11.27 -0.53 -11.98
N CYS A 619 9.99 -0.23 -12.18
CA CYS A 619 8.89 -0.99 -11.60
C CYS A 619 8.45 -2.14 -12.54
N PRO A 620 8.57 -3.42 -12.16
CA PRO A 620 8.27 -4.57 -13.02
C PRO A 620 6.79 -4.68 -13.40
N TYR A 621 5.86 -4.24 -12.55
CA TYR A 621 4.42 -4.25 -12.79
C TYR A 621 3.94 -3.29 -13.91
N ASN A 622 4.85 -2.74 -14.73
CA ASN A 622 4.55 -1.76 -15.76
C ASN A 622 5.24 -2.10 -17.09
N ASP A 623 5.03 -3.35 -17.53
CA ASP A 623 5.64 -4.04 -18.70
C ASP A 623 5.41 -3.33 -20.06
N THR A 624 4.69 -2.20 -20.07
CA THR A 624 4.37 -1.38 -21.25
C THR A 624 5.48 -0.42 -21.69
N LEU A 625 6.58 -0.30 -20.93
CA LEU A 625 7.58 0.76 -21.11
C LEU A 625 8.97 0.30 -21.56
N GLY A 626 9.24 -1.02 -21.61
CA GLY A 626 10.50 -1.59 -22.11
C GLY A 626 11.74 -1.24 -21.30
N ASP A 627 11.60 -1.06 -19.98
CA ASP A 627 12.71 -0.84 -19.06
C ASP A 627 13.17 -2.13 -18.35
N SER A 628 14.34 -2.10 -17.72
CA SER A 628 14.82 -3.17 -16.84
C SER A 628 15.90 -2.65 -15.89
N LEU A 629 16.14 -3.34 -14.77
CA LEU A 629 17.21 -3.00 -13.82
C LEU A 629 18.58 -2.94 -14.53
N GLU A 630 18.89 -3.89 -15.41
CA GLU A 630 20.13 -3.87 -16.20
C GLU A 630 20.20 -2.70 -17.20
N LEU A 631 19.09 -2.29 -17.81
CA LEU A 631 19.06 -1.09 -18.67
C LEU A 631 19.24 0.19 -17.84
N PHE A 632 18.63 0.29 -16.66
CA PHE A 632 18.75 1.44 -15.77
C PHE A 632 20.16 1.55 -15.15
N LYS A 633 20.75 0.42 -14.75
CA LYS A 633 22.15 0.29 -14.35
C LYS A 633 23.08 0.69 -15.48
N SER A 634 22.90 0.15 -16.69
CA SER A 634 23.66 0.52 -17.89
C SER A 634 23.59 2.02 -18.20
N ASP A 635 22.41 2.62 -18.13
CA ASP A 635 22.22 4.07 -18.28
C ASP A 635 22.97 4.87 -17.21
N THR A 636 22.88 4.44 -15.95
CA THR A 636 23.53 5.12 -14.80
C THR A 636 25.06 5.00 -14.88
N THR A 637 25.60 3.80 -15.12
CA THR A 637 27.04 3.58 -15.33
C THR A 637 27.57 4.36 -16.54
N ARG A 638 26.83 4.38 -17.67
CA ARG A 638 27.19 5.15 -18.86
C ARG A 638 27.20 6.65 -18.60
N SER A 639 26.32 7.15 -17.73
CA SER A 639 26.31 8.54 -17.28
C SER A 639 27.46 8.86 -16.32
N ALA A 640 27.73 7.98 -15.34
CA ALA A 640 28.80 8.14 -14.37
C ALA A 640 30.22 8.02 -14.97
N GLY A 641 30.36 7.33 -16.11
CA GLY A 641 31.59 7.30 -16.91
C GLY A 641 32.76 6.62 -16.20
N LYS A 642 33.94 7.24 -16.21
CA LYS A 642 35.17 6.67 -15.61
C LYS A 642 35.16 6.64 -14.08
N GLN A 643 34.22 7.35 -13.46
CA GLN A 643 34.03 7.47 -12.01
C GLN A 643 32.88 6.57 -11.50
N ALA A 644 32.29 5.73 -12.37
CA ALA A 644 31.24 4.81 -11.96
C ALA A 644 31.73 3.84 -10.89
N GLN A 645 31.11 3.87 -9.71
CA GLN A 645 31.28 2.88 -8.64
C GLN A 645 30.18 1.81 -8.81
N PRO A 646 30.48 0.60 -9.33
CA PRO A 646 29.43 -0.35 -9.71
C PRO A 646 28.54 -0.77 -8.54
N ASP A 647 29.11 -0.90 -7.35
CA ASP A 647 28.42 -1.42 -6.17
C ASP A 647 27.46 -0.37 -5.57
N LEU A 648 27.85 0.91 -5.55
CA LEU A 648 26.94 2.01 -5.16
C LEU A 648 25.81 2.20 -6.19
N ILE A 649 26.11 2.03 -7.48
CA ILE A 649 25.11 2.06 -8.55
C ILE A 649 24.15 0.87 -8.45
N GLN A 650 24.64 -0.31 -8.04
CA GLN A 650 23.82 -1.49 -7.78
C GLN A 650 22.82 -1.22 -6.65
N VAL A 651 23.29 -0.74 -5.49
CA VAL A 651 22.42 -0.36 -4.35
C VAL A 651 21.36 0.66 -4.77
N LEU A 652 21.74 1.68 -5.54
CA LEU A 652 20.83 2.72 -6.05
C LEU A 652 19.72 2.15 -6.95
N VAL A 653 20.06 1.21 -7.85
CA VAL A 653 19.13 0.68 -8.85
C VAL A 653 18.23 -0.41 -8.26
N ASP A 654 18.78 -1.34 -7.47
CA ASP A 654 18.02 -2.42 -6.84
C ASP A 654 17.01 -1.88 -5.81
N GLY A 655 17.41 -0.86 -5.04
CA GLY A 655 16.50 -0.19 -4.09
C GLY A 655 15.39 0.64 -4.75
N SER A 656 15.37 0.78 -6.08
CA SER A 656 14.58 1.84 -6.73
C SER A 656 13.07 1.61 -6.72
N GLU A 657 12.60 0.38 -6.95
CA GLU A 657 11.19 0.05 -6.78
C GLU A 657 10.75 0.24 -5.33
N ALA A 658 11.49 -0.35 -4.38
CA ALA A 658 11.18 -0.30 -2.96
C ALA A 658 11.17 1.14 -2.39
N ALA A 659 11.95 2.06 -2.98
CA ALA A 659 11.92 3.48 -2.66
C ALA A 659 10.63 4.17 -3.15
N VAL A 660 10.21 3.92 -4.40
CA VAL A 660 9.01 4.54 -4.98
C VAL A 660 7.72 3.95 -4.40
N MET A 661 7.65 2.64 -4.17
CA MET A 661 6.50 2.03 -3.51
C MET A 661 6.37 2.52 -2.06
N TRP A 662 7.46 2.64 -1.29
CA TRP A 662 7.40 3.20 0.07
C TRP A 662 6.89 4.66 0.10
N LEU A 663 7.31 5.51 -0.86
CA LEU A 663 6.77 6.88 -0.97
C LEU A 663 5.28 6.90 -1.34
N LYS A 664 4.81 5.96 -2.16
CA LYS A 664 3.37 5.81 -2.44
C LYS A 664 2.60 5.32 -1.22
N ASP A 665 3.05 4.22 -0.64
CA ASP A 665 2.22 3.34 0.19
C ASP A 665 2.37 3.64 1.70
N ARG A 666 3.59 3.97 2.18
CA ARG A 666 3.84 4.41 3.57
C ARG A 666 3.65 5.92 3.77
N VAL A 667 3.94 6.72 2.74
CA VAL A 667 3.94 8.20 2.83
C VAL A 667 2.71 8.84 2.17
N GLY A 668 2.01 8.11 1.29
CA GLY A 668 0.77 8.59 0.66
C GLY A 668 1.01 9.63 -0.43
N VAL A 669 2.02 9.44 -1.28
CA VAL A 669 2.41 10.37 -2.35
C VAL A 669 2.07 9.80 -3.73
N ASP A 670 1.34 10.55 -4.55
CA ASP A 670 1.08 10.19 -5.95
C ASP A 670 2.39 10.21 -6.77
N LEU A 671 2.71 9.08 -7.40
CA LEU A 671 3.84 8.92 -8.33
C LEU A 671 3.41 8.20 -9.63
N SER A 672 2.14 8.36 -10.02
CA SER A 672 1.48 7.60 -11.09
C SER A 672 1.94 7.89 -12.53
N LYS A 673 2.49 9.08 -12.83
CA LYS A 673 2.94 9.43 -14.19
C LYS A 673 4.41 9.09 -14.40
N VAL A 674 4.73 8.40 -15.50
CA VAL A 674 6.12 8.06 -15.85
C VAL A 674 6.62 8.85 -17.06
N ALA A 675 7.79 9.48 -16.92
CA ALA A 675 8.47 10.24 -17.97
C ALA A 675 9.85 9.66 -18.34
N GLN A 676 10.39 10.11 -19.48
CA GLN A 676 11.78 9.88 -19.90
C GLN A 676 12.52 11.22 -19.88
N LEU A 677 13.66 11.24 -19.18
CA LEU A 677 14.53 12.42 -19.05
C LEU A 677 15.84 12.24 -19.85
N GLY A 678 16.77 13.19 -19.72
CA GLY A 678 18.01 13.22 -20.49
C GLY A 678 18.94 12.04 -20.17
N GLY A 679 19.42 11.33 -21.19
CA GLY A 679 20.34 10.20 -21.07
C GLY A 679 19.73 8.84 -20.74
N HIS A 680 18.42 8.79 -20.42
CA HIS A 680 17.67 7.56 -20.16
C HIS A 680 17.25 6.85 -21.45
N SER A 681 17.38 5.53 -21.50
CA SER A 681 16.93 4.71 -22.63
C SER A 681 15.42 4.44 -22.63
N ALA A 682 14.79 4.39 -21.45
CA ALA A 682 13.35 4.12 -21.26
C ALA A 682 12.67 5.19 -20.39
N LYS A 683 11.32 5.16 -20.32
CA LYS A 683 10.54 5.96 -19.35
C LYS A 683 10.63 5.30 -17.97
N ARG A 684 11.17 6.01 -16.98
CA ARG A 684 11.28 5.53 -15.60
C ARG A 684 11.19 6.59 -14.51
N THR A 685 11.02 7.86 -14.89
CA THR A 685 10.91 8.97 -13.94
C THR A 685 9.46 9.13 -13.51
N ASN A 686 9.13 8.55 -12.35
CA ASN A 686 7.84 8.60 -11.70
C ASN A 686 7.61 9.99 -11.09
N ARG A 687 6.43 10.56 -11.31
CA ARG A 687 6.02 11.89 -10.85
C ARG A 687 4.51 11.90 -10.58
N PRO A 688 3.99 12.83 -9.76
CA PRO A 688 2.56 12.93 -9.53
C PRO A 688 1.80 13.34 -10.81
N ASN A 689 0.52 13.01 -10.82
CA ASN A 689 -0.48 13.45 -11.80
C ASN A 689 -0.60 14.99 -11.82
N ASN A 690 -0.61 15.59 -10.63
CA ASN A 690 -0.78 17.00 -10.33
C ASN A 690 0.41 17.53 -9.49
N GLY A 691 0.64 18.85 -9.41
CA GLY A 691 1.71 19.40 -8.55
C GLY A 691 3.14 19.14 -9.03
N MET A 692 4.12 19.26 -8.11
CA MET A 692 5.57 19.17 -8.39
C MET A 692 6.22 18.09 -7.51
N ALA A 693 6.91 17.12 -8.11
CA ALA A 693 7.31 15.90 -7.41
C ALA A 693 8.06 16.11 -6.08
N GLY A 694 9.01 17.05 -6.02
CA GLY A 694 9.76 17.37 -4.81
C GLY A 694 8.92 18.06 -3.73
N ALA A 695 7.91 18.85 -4.11
CA ALA A 695 6.98 19.46 -3.18
C ALA A 695 6.03 18.42 -2.59
N GLU A 696 5.39 17.59 -3.43
CA GLU A 696 4.48 16.53 -2.96
C GLU A 696 5.20 15.55 -2.02
N ILE A 697 6.39 15.07 -2.42
CA ILE A 697 7.19 14.15 -1.61
C ILE A 697 7.58 14.78 -0.27
N ILE A 698 8.09 16.02 -0.25
CA ILE A 698 8.52 16.66 1.00
C ILE A 698 7.33 17.02 1.90
N THR A 699 6.18 17.41 1.35
CA THR A 699 4.96 17.64 2.14
C THR A 699 4.47 16.35 2.78
N GLY A 700 4.39 15.24 2.02
CA GLY A 700 4.05 13.92 2.56
C GLY A 700 5.04 13.45 3.63
N MET A 701 6.35 13.53 3.36
CA MET A 701 7.39 13.18 4.32
C MET A 701 7.31 14.00 5.61
N ARG A 702 7.09 15.32 5.51
CA ARG A 702 6.90 16.19 6.68
C ARG A 702 5.65 15.83 7.47
N ARG A 703 4.54 15.49 6.81
CA ARG A 703 3.29 15.04 7.46
C ARG A 703 3.53 13.76 8.28
N GLU A 704 4.19 12.77 7.71
CA GLU A 704 4.42 11.49 8.41
C GLU A 704 5.42 11.63 9.55
N VAL A 705 6.55 12.30 9.32
CA VAL A 705 7.59 12.53 10.34
C VAL A 705 7.03 13.33 11.53
N LYS A 706 6.22 14.37 11.29
CA LYS A 706 5.65 15.21 12.38
C LYS A 706 4.69 14.47 13.32
N LYS A 707 4.10 13.33 12.95
CA LYS A 707 3.21 12.56 13.84
C LYS A 707 3.92 12.15 15.13
N TYR A 708 5.24 11.95 15.07
CA TYR A 708 6.08 11.54 16.19
C TYR A 708 6.47 12.69 17.13
N GLU A 709 6.26 13.96 16.77
CA GLU A 709 6.48 15.09 17.70
C GLU A 709 5.57 15.00 18.92
N LYS A 710 4.29 14.64 18.72
CA LYS A 710 3.29 14.46 19.80
C LYS A 710 3.62 13.28 20.74
N SER A 711 4.48 12.34 20.31
CA SER A 711 4.95 11.20 21.12
C SER A 711 6.24 11.46 21.90
N GLY A 712 6.93 12.57 21.64
CA GLY A 712 8.27 12.83 22.15
C GLY A 712 9.41 12.08 21.42
N GLN A 713 9.10 11.08 20.58
CA GLN A 713 10.13 10.36 19.80
C GLN A 713 10.84 11.24 18.76
N LEU A 714 10.22 12.34 18.31
CA LEU A 714 10.85 13.31 17.41
C LEU A 714 11.00 14.70 18.05
N LYS A 715 12.22 15.23 17.97
CA LYS A 715 12.54 16.65 18.18
C LYS A 715 13.03 17.27 16.87
N VAL A 716 12.49 18.43 16.49
CA VAL A 716 12.92 19.18 15.29
C VAL A 716 13.50 20.53 15.72
N LEU A 717 14.72 20.81 15.29
CA LEU A 717 15.44 22.06 15.53
C LEU A 717 15.67 22.77 14.19
N LEU A 718 14.85 23.81 13.93
CA LEU A 718 14.97 24.69 12.76
C LEU A 718 15.84 25.90 13.10
N LYS A 719 16.40 26.58 12.09
CA LYS A 719 17.38 27.67 12.27
C LYS A 719 18.63 27.26 13.08
N THR A 720 18.93 25.96 13.13
CA THR A 720 19.98 25.37 13.97
C THR A 720 21.06 24.72 13.10
N ARG A 721 22.26 25.32 13.07
CA ARG A 721 23.39 24.87 12.24
C ARG A 721 24.35 23.99 13.04
N MET A 722 24.66 22.80 12.56
CA MET A 722 25.80 22.02 13.05
C MET A 722 27.11 22.76 12.77
N VAL A 723 27.95 22.93 13.78
CA VAL A 723 29.26 23.60 13.68
C VAL A 723 30.44 22.67 13.97
N GLU A 724 30.24 21.56 14.68
CA GLU A 724 31.30 20.61 15.04
C GLU A 724 30.74 19.18 15.18
N LEU A 725 31.54 18.16 14.86
CA LEU A 725 31.31 16.76 15.18
C LEU A 725 32.14 16.40 16.42
N MET A 726 31.51 15.84 17.44
CA MET A 726 32.17 15.49 18.70
C MET A 726 32.69 14.05 18.65
N LYS A 727 33.95 13.85 19.06
CA LYS A 727 34.56 12.53 19.26
C LYS A 727 34.61 12.19 20.75
N ASP A 728 34.70 10.90 21.04
CA ASP A 728 35.06 10.41 22.38
C ASP A 728 36.53 10.77 22.72
N ASP A 729 36.84 10.92 24.01
CA ASP A 729 38.09 11.50 24.52
C ASP A 729 39.28 10.51 24.57
N GLU A 730 39.09 9.23 24.21
CA GLU A 730 40.19 8.25 24.23
C GLU A 730 41.17 8.43 23.04
N GLU A 731 42.44 8.74 23.34
CA GLU A 731 43.55 8.90 22.39
C GLU A 731 43.97 7.58 21.71
N VAL A 732 43.14 7.07 20.80
CA VAL A 732 43.47 5.93 19.93
C VAL A 732 44.13 6.44 18.64
N GLU A 733 45.38 6.02 18.39
CA GLU A 733 46.06 6.17 17.08
C GLU A 733 45.34 5.34 16.00
N GLY A 734 44.23 5.87 15.49
CA GLY A 734 43.33 5.18 14.55
C GLY A 734 41.99 5.88 14.34
N GLY A 735 41.55 6.70 15.31
CA GLY A 735 40.36 7.56 15.18
C GLY A 735 39.23 7.18 16.14
N GLY A 736 38.94 8.07 17.10
CA GLY A 736 37.82 7.92 18.03
C GLY A 736 36.44 7.98 17.37
N LYS A 737 35.44 7.40 18.03
CA LYS A 737 34.04 7.32 17.62
C LYS A 737 33.33 8.69 17.72
N VAL A 738 32.38 8.96 16.81
CA VAL A 738 31.48 10.12 16.92
C VAL A 738 30.44 9.88 17.99
N VAL A 739 30.31 10.84 18.92
CA VAL A 739 29.41 10.80 20.09
C VAL A 739 28.42 11.97 20.14
N GLY A 740 28.35 12.77 19.07
CA GLY A 740 27.36 13.83 18.92
C GLY A 740 27.83 14.99 18.03
N ILE A 741 27.12 16.11 18.13
CA ILE A 741 27.43 17.35 17.43
C ILE A 741 27.35 18.57 18.35
N LYS A 742 28.00 19.65 17.94
CA LYS A 742 27.75 21.00 18.47
C LYS A 742 26.91 21.78 17.47
N VAL A 743 25.95 22.55 17.95
CA VAL A 743 25.02 23.34 17.14
C VAL A 743 24.94 24.80 17.58
N GLN A 744 24.64 25.69 16.63
CA GLN A 744 24.31 27.09 16.87
C GLN A 744 22.92 27.39 16.34
N THR A 745 22.01 27.86 17.20
CA THR A 745 20.69 28.37 16.79
C THR A 745 20.80 29.85 16.40
N GLU A 746 20.08 30.25 15.35
CA GLU A 746 19.98 31.66 14.96
C GLU A 746 19.27 32.49 16.04
N GLY A 747 19.98 33.48 16.61
CA GLY A 747 19.47 34.33 17.68
C GLY A 747 19.92 33.94 19.09
N GLU A 748 20.55 32.78 19.25
CA GLU A 748 21.24 32.36 20.47
C GLU A 748 22.74 32.63 20.33
N GLU A 749 23.42 33.09 21.39
CA GLU A 749 24.89 33.28 21.40
C GLU A 749 25.65 32.04 21.90
N GLU A 750 24.96 31.06 22.50
CA GLU A 750 25.58 29.87 23.11
C GLU A 750 25.61 28.70 22.12
N VAL A 751 26.74 28.00 22.05
CA VAL A 751 26.91 26.78 21.25
C VAL A 751 26.39 25.59 22.08
N THR A 752 25.24 25.06 21.70
CA THR A 752 24.63 23.91 22.39
C THR A 752 25.28 22.60 21.94
N GLN A 753 25.47 21.66 22.87
CA GLN A 753 25.93 20.30 22.57
C GLN A 753 24.73 19.35 22.48
N LEU A 754 24.69 18.50 21.46
CA LEU A 754 23.71 17.43 21.30
C LEU A 754 24.48 16.11 21.17
N THR A 755 24.43 15.27 22.19
CA THR A 755 25.05 13.94 22.18
C THR A 755 24.16 12.92 21.46
N SER A 756 24.79 11.97 20.77
CA SER A 756 24.15 10.74 20.26
C SER A 756 25.22 9.76 19.79
N ARG A 757 24.92 8.44 19.85
CA ARG A 757 25.83 7.39 19.34
C ARG A 757 25.85 7.34 17.81
N THR A 758 24.86 7.95 17.15
CA THR A 758 24.69 7.93 15.70
C THR A 758 24.40 9.33 15.19
N THR A 759 25.24 9.83 14.29
CA THR A 759 24.99 11.06 13.52
C THR A 759 24.88 10.71 12.04
N ILE A 760 23.72 11.00 11.44
CA ILE A 760 23.49 10.89 10.00
C ILE A 760 23.61 12.28 9.38
N LEU A 761 24.58 12.45 8.48
CA LEU A 761 24.70 13.65 7.65
C LEU A 761 23.82 13.51 6.41
N ALA A 762 22.90 14.45 6.24
CA ALA A 762 22.00 14.58 5.09
C ALA A 762 21.96 16.04 4.57
N THR A 763 23.06 16.77 4.78
CA THR A 763 23.15 18.24 4.63
C THR A 763 23.13 18.77 3.19
N GLY A 764 23.18 17.89 2.20
CA GLY A 764 23.26 18.26 0.78
C GLY A 764 24.64 18.74 0.32
N GLY A 765 24.71 19.21 -0.93
CA GLY A 765 25.95 19.60 -1.60
C GLY A 765 26.40 21.06 -1.39
N PHE A 766 27.46 21.44 -2.10
CA PHE A 766 28.16 22.73 -1.99
C PHE A 766 28.00 23.68 -3.20
N ALA A 767 27.03 23.42 -4.08
CA ALA A 767 26.87 24.12 -5.36
C ALA A 767 26.56 25.63 -5.25
N SER A 768 26.22 26.14 -4.07
CA SER A 768 25.85 27.54 -3.82
C SER A 768 26.89 28.34 -3.04
N ASP A 769 27.94 27.71 -2.49
CA ASP A 769 29.00 28.47 -1.86
C ASP A 769 29.75 29.33 -2.89
N ARG A 770 30.08 30.56 -2.51
CA ARG A 770 30.85 31.54 -3.30
C ARG A 770 31.94 32.22 -2.47
N SER A 771 32.17 31.75 -1.24
CA SER A 771 33.30 32.17 -0.42
C SER A 771 34.62 31.65 -1.00
N SER A 772 35.71 32.39 -0.79
CA SER A 772 37.03 31.91 -1.19
C SER A 772 37.52 30.85 -0.21
N GLY A 773 38.11 29.78 -0.73
CA GLY A 773 38.41 28.56 0.01
C GLY A 773 37.22 27.60 0.15
N SER A 774 36.05 27.91 -0.41
CA SER A 774 34.95 26.94 -0.54
C SER A 774 35.32 25.74 -1.42
N TYR A 775 34.59 24.63 -1.32
CA TYR A 775 34.82 23.48 -2.21
C TYR A 775 34.61 23.82 -3.70
N LEU A 776 33.73 24.78 -4.02
CA LEU A 776 33.57 25.24 -5.40
C LEU A 776 34.80 26.03 -5.87
N ASP A 777 35.33 26.94 -5.05
CA ASP A 777 36.58 27.69 -5.31
C ASP A 777 37.81 26.77 -5.42
N GLN A 778 37.91 25.76 -4.54
CA GLN A 778 39.02 24.81 -4.52
C GLN A 778 39.04 23.86 -5.73
N HIS A 779 37.88 23.36 -6.16
CA HIS A 779 37.82 22.28 -7.14
C HIS A 779 37.35 22.71 -8.53
N ARG A 780 36.51 23.75 -8.64
CA ARG A 780 35.90 24.23 -9.89
C ARG A 780 35.77 25.78 -9.90
N PRO A 781 36.88 26.52 -9.68
CA PRO A 781 36.85 27.98 -9.56
C PRO A 781 36.30 28.68 -10.81
N GLU A 782 36.40 28.06 -11.99
CA GLU A 782 35.86 28.62 -13.22
C GLU A 782 34.33 28.69 -13.24
N LEU A 783 33.65 27.90 -12.39
CA LEU A 783 32.20 27.94 -12.25
C LEU A 783 31.69 28.97 -11.24
N MET A 784 32.57 29.68 -10.51
CA MET A 784 32.17 30.57 -9.42
C MET A 784 31.26 31.74 -9.86
N SER A 785 31.38 32.21 -11.12
CA SER A 785 30.44 33.22 -11.66
C SER A 785 29.12 32.64 -12.18
N MET A 786 28.97 31.31 -12.25
CA MET A 786 27.74 30.71 -12.77
C MET A 786 26.58 30.78 -11.75
N PRO A 787 25.35 31.08 -12.22
CA PRO A 787 24.16 31.05 -11.38
C PRO A 787 23.82 29.64 -10.90
N ALA A 788 23.15 29.51 -9.76
CA ALA A 788 22.74 28.24 -9.15
C ALA A 788 21.23 27.96 -9.29
N THR A 789 20.85 26.69 -9.09
CA THR A 789 19.46 26.24 -8.83
C THR A 789 19.29 25.57 -7.47
N ALA A 790 20.40 25.18 -6.84
CA ALA A 790 20.44 24.90 -5.41
C ALA A 790 20.08 26.17 -4.60
N GLY A 791 19.59 26.01 -3.37
CA GLY A 791 19.43 27.15 -2.46
C GLY A 791 20.76 27.66 -1.95
N ASP A 792 20.80 28.93 -1.58
CA ASP A 792 21.98 29.63 -1.10
C ASP A 792 22.61 28.94 0.13
N PHE A 793 21.78 28.21 0.90
CA PHE A 793 22.16 27.29 1.99
C PHE A 793 23.06 26.10 1.59
N SER A 794 23.19 25.78 0.30
CA SER A 794 23.92 24.61 -0.20
C SER A 794 25.43 24.87 -0.22
N THR A 795 26.03 24.94 0.97
CA THR A 795 27.41 25.37 1.24
C THR A 795 28.39 24.24 1.56
N GLY A 796 27.93 22.98 1.64
CA GLY A 796 28.79 21.85 1.99
C GLY A 796 29.21 21.77 3.47
N ASP A 797 28.52 22.48 4.37
CA ASP A 797 28.83 22.53 5.82
C ASP A 797 29.17 21.16 6.43
N GLY A 798 28.33 20.14 6.18
CA GLY A 798 28.54 18.78 6.70
C GLY A 798 29.80 18.09 6.16
N ILE A 799 30.21 18.39 4.93
CA ILE A 799 31.46 17.90 4.34
C ILE A 799 32.64 18.55 5.06
N SER A 800 32.60 19.88 5.28
CA SER A 800 33.64 20.61 5.99
C SER A 800 33.85 20.10 7.42
N VAL A 801 32.77 19.88 8.16
CA VAL A 801 32.84 19.39 9.55
C VAL A 801 33.33 17.94 9.62
N ALA A 802 32.90 17.06 8.70
CA ALA A 802 33.38 15.68 8.66
C ALA A 802 34.84 15.54 8.15
N THR A 803 35.27 16.36 7.18
CA THR A 803 36.67 16.37 6.71
C THR A 803 37.62 16.92 7.78
N ALA A 804 37.21 17.91 8.57
CA ALA A 804 37.95 18.34 9.76
C ALA A 804 38.12 17.21 10.80
N LEU A 805 37.23 16.21 10.79
CA LEU A 805 37.29 15.01 11.63
C LEU A 805 38.18 13.88 11.05
N GLY A 806 38.64 14.02 9.80
CA GLY A 806 39.47 13.04 9.07
C GLY A 806 38.77 12.30 7.93
N ALA A 807 37.48 12.58 7.66
CA ALA A 807 36.72 11.91 6.61
C ALA A 807 37.32 12.12 5.22
N ALA A 808 37.32 11.06 4.41
CA ALA A 808 37.70 11.13 3.01
C ALA A 808 36.57 11.74 2.18
N VAL A 809 36.96 12.41 1.10
CA VAL A 809 36.06 12.87 0.03
C VAL A 809 36.43 12.21 -1.29
N VAL A 810 35.45 12.13 -2.20
CA VAL A 810 35.59 11.56 -3.55
C VAL A 810 34.90 12.47 -4.57
N ASP A 811 35.41 12.50 -5.80
CA ASP A 811 34.80 13.17 -6.96
C ASP A 811 34.46 14.66 -6.79
N MET A 812 35.14 15.40 -5.92
CA MET A 812 34.81 16.81 -5.59
C MET A 812 34.86 17.80 -6.76
N ASP A 813 35.56 17.50 -7.87
CA ASP A 813 35.51 18.30 -9.09
C ASP A 813 34.26 18.03 -9.96
N LYS A 814 33.52 16.96 -9.66
CA LYS A 814 32.30 16.55 -10.35
C LYS A 814 31.10 17.34 -9.83
N VAL A 815 31.07 18.62 -10.21
CA VAL A 815 29.91 19.50 -10.04
C VAL A 815 29.12 19.56 -11.34
N GLN A 816 27.83 19.22 -11.29
CA GLN A 816 26.94 19.22 -12.46
C GLN A 816 26.32 20.59 -12.70
N LEU A 817 26.48 21.06 -13.94
CA LEU A 817 25.67 22.10 -14.53
C LEU A 817 24.39 21.49 -15.12
N HIS A 818 23.21 21.98 -14.71
CA HIS A 818 21.99 21.76 -15.47
C HIS A 818 21.98 22.69 -16.70
N PRO A 819 21.62 22.21 -17.90
CA PRO A 819 21.62 23.05 -19.10
C PRO A 819 20.50 24.11 -19.08
N THR A 820 19.47 23.96 -18.25
CA THR A 820 18.28 24.81 -18.30
C THR A 820 17.87 25.30 -16.90
N GLY A 821 18.40 26.44 -16.48
CA GLY A 821 17.75 27.34 -15.52
C GLY A 821 17.10 28.51 -16.26
N TRP A 822 15.91 28.95 -15.83
CA TRP A 822 15.23 30.08 -16.45
C TRP A 822 15.96 31.39 -16.17
N VAL A 823 16.14 32.21 -17.21
CA VAL A 823 16.57 33.61 -17.08
C VAL A 823 15.33 34.46 -16.94
N ASP A 824 15.12 35.01 -15.74
CA ASP A 824 14.03 35.94 -15.47
C ASP A 824 14.25 37.25 -16.26
N PRO A 825 13.26 37.75 -17.02
CA PRO A 825 13.39 39.02 -17.74
C PRO A 825 13.52 40.25 -16.82
N SER A 826 13.06 40.16 -15.57
CA SER A 826 13.11 41.24 -14.57
C SER A 826 14.42 41.28 -13.78
N ASP A 827 15.03 40.11 -13.50
CA ASP A 827 16.43 40.00 -13.05
C ASP A 827 17.19 38.91 -13.83
N PRO A 828 17.73 39.25 -15.02
CA PRO A 828 18.57 38.34 -15.79
C PRO A 828 19.86 37.95 -15.06
N THR A 829 20.32 38.80 -14.14
CA THR A 829 21.57 38.70 -13.37
C THR A 829 21.46 37.87 -12.09
N ALA A 830 20.24 37.50 -11.66
CA ALA A 830 19.98 36.76 -10.42
C ALA A 830 20.94 35.57 -10.22
N GLY A 831 21.69 35.56 -9.11
CA GLY A 831 22.66 34.51 -8.77
C GLY A 831 22.03 33.14 -8.55
N THR A 832 20.78 33.10 -8.07
CA THR A 832 19.97 31.88 -7.95
C THR A 832 18.79 31.97 -8.91
N LYS A 833 18.53 30.92 -9.70
CA LYS A 833 17.55 30.88 -10.79
C LYS A 833 16.56 29.73 -10.63
N THR A 834 15.33 29.91 -11.12
CA THR A 834 14.33 28.83 -11.11
C THR A 834 14.72 27.75 -12.12
N LEU A 835 14.80 26.49 -11.67
CA LEU A 835 15.09 25.34 -12.53
C LEU A 835 13.99 25.17 -13.59
N ALA A 836 14.37 25.19 -14.87
CA ALA A 836 13.51 24.75 -15.96
C ALA A 836 13.59 23.22 -16.06
N ALA A 837 12.51 22.53 -15.68
CA ALA A 837 12.46 21.08 -15.54
C ALA A 837 13.04 20.34 -16.77
N GLU A 838 13.81 19.28 -16.53
CA GLU A 838 14.32 18.43 -17.62
C GLU A 838 13.17 17.77 -18.39
N LEU A 839 12.02 17.57 -17.73
CA LEU A 839 10.76 17.19 -18.35
C LEU A 839 10.42 18.06 -19.57
N MET A 840 10.68 19.38 -19.54
CA MET A 840 10.35 20.29 -20.65
C MET A 840 11.10 19.91 -21.95
N ARG A 841 12.30 19.34 -21.84
CA ARG A 841 13.03 18.74 -22.98
C ARG A 841 12.55 17.32 -23.28
N GLY A 842 12.26 16.53 -22.23
CA GLY A 842 11.70 15.16 -22.33
C GLY A 842 10.31 15.05 -22.96
N VAL A 843 9.51 16.13 -22.95
CA VAL A 843 8.23 16.23 -23.68
C VAL A 843 8.37 16.78 -25.11
N GLY A 844 9.59 17.03 -25.61
CA GLY A 844 9.84 17.45 -26.99
C GLY A 844 10.43 18.85 -27.17
N GLY A 845 10.58 19.64 -26.09
CA GLY A 845 11.13 20.99 -26.16
C GLY A 845 12.51 21.07 -26.80
N VAL A 846 12.68 22.02 -27.72
CA VAL A 846 13.91 22.23 -28.48
C VAL A 846 14.72 23.39 -27.92
N LEU A 847 16.05 23.29 -27.98
CA LEU A 847 16.97 24.36 -27.60
C LEU A 847 17.46 25.07 -28.86
N LEU A 848 17.28 26.39 -28.90
CA LEU A 848 17.68 27.25 -30.00
C LEU A 848 18.72 28.28 -29.55
N ASN A 849 19.74 28.48 -30.37
CA ASN A 849 20.72 29.54 -30.18
C ASN A 849 20.20 30.91 -30.69
N THR A 850 21.02 31.96 -30.56
CA THR A 850 20.75 33.35 -31.01
C THR A 850 20.39 33.51 -32.50
N LYS A 851 20.56 32.48 -33.34
CA LYS A 851 20.19 32.49 -34.77
C LYS A 851 18.85 31.78 -35.04
N GLY A 852 18.24 31.14 -34.04
CA GLY A 852 17.08 30.26 -34.21
C GLY A 852 17.44 28.86 -34.73
N GLU A 853 18.68 28.43 -34.55
CA GLU A 853 19.21 27.13 -35.00
C GLU A 853 19.33 26.17 -33.81
N ARG A 854 19.04 24.89 -34.03
CA ARG A 854 19.37 23.81 -33.07
C ARG A 854 20.87 23.52 -33.13
N PHE A 855 21.42 22.99 -32.03
CA PHE A 855 22.85 22.79 -31.86
C PHE A 855 23.23 21.52 -31.05
N CYS A 856 22.25 20.76 -30.54
CA CYS A 856 22.48 19.56 -29.75
C CYS A 856 21.26 18.61 -29.74
N ASN A 857 21.49 17.38 -29.26
CA ASN A 857 20.43 16.47 -28.82
C ASN A 857 19.94 16.87 -27.41
N GLU A 858 18.76 17.46 -27.32
CA GLU A 858 18.20 18.02 -26.08
C GLU A 858 17.86 17.00 -24.98
N VAL A 859 17.80 15.70 -25.33
CA VAL A 859 17.56 14.57 -24.41
C VAL A 859 18.82 13.71 -24.21
N SER A 860 20.00 14.25 -24.55
CA SER A 860 21.30 13.70 -24.11
C SER A 860 21.52 13.93 -22.61
N THR A 861 22.62 13.40 -22.06
CA THR A 861 23.08 13.73 -20.70
C THR A 861 23.28 15.24 -20.51
N ARG A 862 23.07 15.71 -19.28
CA ARG A 862 23.22 17.12 -18.88
C ARG A 862 24.60 17.68 -19.23
N SER A 863 25.67 16.93 -18.93
CA SER A 863 27.04 17.26 -19.33
C SER A 863 27.20 17.52 -20.82
N ASN A 864 26.61 16.69 -21.68
CA ASN A 864 26.69 16.85 -23.14
C ASN A 864 25.87 18.06 -23.64
N VAL A 865 24.64 18.23 -23.16
CA VAL A 865 23.80 19.38 -23.54
C VAL A 865 24.48 20.69 -23.13
N THR A 866 24.98 20.78 -21.88
CA THR A 866 25.68 21.97 -21.41
C THR A 866 26.98 22.21 -22.17
N HIS A 867 27.78 21.17 -22.46
CA HIS A 867 28.98 21.31 -23.31
C HIS A 867 28.63 21.95 -24.66
N HIS A 868 27.61 21.45 -25.35
CA HIS A 868 27.16 22.05 -26.62
C HIS A 868 26.61 23.48 -26.49
N MET A 869 26.07 23.87 -25.33
CA MET A 869 25.70 25.27 -25.07
C MET A 869 26.94 26.15 -24.92
N LEU A 870 27.95 25.70 -24.17
CA LEU A 870 29.18 26.45 -23.94
C LEU A 870 30.09 26.53 -25.18
N LEU A 871 29.98 25.61 -26.15
CA LEU A 871 30.62 25.70 -27.47
C LEU A 871 30.19 26.94 -28.29
N HIS A 872 29.21 27.71 -27.85
CA HIS A 872 28.88 29.02 -28.42
C HIS A 872 29.80 30.16 -27.91
N ASP A 873 30.57 29.95 -26.84
CA ASP A 873 31.73 30.79 -26.51
C ASP A 873 32.95 30.35 -27.34
N ALA A 874 33.64 31.32 -27.94
CA ALA A 874 34.72 31.05 -28.89
C ALA A 874 35.99 30.46 -28.24
N LYS A 875 36.21 30.72 -26.94
CA LYS A 875 37.39 30.27 -26.20
C LYS A 875 37.15 28.93 -25.53
N TYR A 876 35.96 28.69 -24.98
CA TYR A 876 35.54 27.36 -24.57
C TYR A 876 35.58 26.36 -25.74
N ALA A 877 35.21 26.80 -26.96
CA ALA A 877 35.33 25.99 -28.17
C ALA A 877 36.78 25.68 -28.61
N GLU A 878 37.78 26.45 -28.15
CA GLU A 878 39.21 26.21 -28.40
C GLU A 878 39.86 25.38 -27.29
N THR A 879 39.52 25.63 -26.02
CA THR A 879 40.22 25.07 -24.85
C THR A 879 39.48 23.90 -24.18
N GLY A 880 38.16 23.82 -24.30
CA GLY A 880 37.28 22.96 -23.49
C GLY A 880 37.13 23.39 -22.02
N VAL A 881 37.70 24.53 -21.64
CA VAL A 881 37.70 25.08 -20.27
C VAL A 881 36.92 26.40 -20.27
N TRP A 882 36.02 26.57 -19.29
CA TRP A 882 35.25 27.81 -19.16
C TRP A 882 36.10 28.91 -18.51
N GLU A 883 35.82 30.17 -18.84
CA GLU A 883 36.46 31.32 -18.18
C GLU A 883 35.43 32.12 -17.39
N ILE A 884 35.82 32.54 -16.18
CA ILE A 884 34.90 33.14 -15.21
C ILE A 884 34.32 34.48 -15.71
N GLU A 885 35.05 35.18 -16.59
CA GLU A 885 34.64 36.42 -17.27
C GLU A 885 33.86 36.22 -18.58
N SER A 886 33.77 35.00 -19.13
CA SER A 886 33.05 34.76 -20.40
C SER A 886 31.54 34.97 -20.23
N PRO A 887 30.86 35.67 -21.16
CA PRO A 887 29.41 35.81 -21.12
C PRO A 887 28.74 34.48 -21.46
N ILE A 888 27.90 33.97 -20.54
CA ILE A 888 27.19 32.71 -20.75
C ILE A 888 26.24 32.84 -21.96
N PRO A 889 26.29 31.93 -22.97
CA PRO A 889 25.53 32.10 -24.21
C PRO A 889 24.01 32.13 -24.05
N ASP A 890 23.37 33.06 -24.76
CA ASP A 890 21.91 33.18 -24.85
C ASP A 890 21.28 32.00 -25.61
N ILE A 891 20.51 31.18 -24.89
CA ILE A 891 19.75 30.04 -25.43
C ILE A 891 18.26 30.18 -25.09
N TRP A 892 17.38 29.73 -25.99
CA TRP A 892 15.94 29.69 -25.78
C TRP A 892 15.44 28.26 -25.78
N LEU A 893 14.55 27.94 -24.83
CA LEU A 893 13.77 26.73 -24.81
C LEU A 893 12.41 27.02 -25.46
N VAL A 894 12.07 26.27 -26.52
CA VAL A 894 10.81 26.40 -27.26
C VAL A 894 10.00 25.12 -27.16
N LEU A 895 8.76 25.24 -26.72
CA LEU A 895 7.74 24.19 -26.71
C LEU A 895 6.73 24.45 -27.84
N SER A 896 6.26 23.38 -28.48
CA SER A 896 5.07 23.42 -29.32
C SER A 896 3.79 23.37 -28.47
N GLU A 897 2.65 23.55 -29.12
CA GLU A 897 1.29 23.36 -28.59
C GLU A 897 1.18 22.01 -27.86
N GLU A 898 1.53 20.93 -28.55
CA GLU A 898 1.45 19.55 -28.06
C GLU A 898 2.46 19.27 -26.91
N ALA A 899 3.64 19.90 -26.96
CA ALA A 899 4.69 19.71 -25.96
C ALA A 899 4.38 20.46 -24.64
N GLY A 900 3.76 21.63 -24.72
CA GLY A 900 3.33 22.38 -23.54
C GLY A 900 2.11 21.75 -22.86
N GLU A 901 1.19 21.16 -23.64
CA GLU A 901 0.06 20.40 -23.09
C GLU A 901 0.52 19.18 -22.26
N GLU A 902 1.51 18.40 -22.73
CA GLU A 902 2.05 17.28 -21.93
C GLU A 902 2.82 17.74 -20.67
N ALA A 903 3.47 18.91 -20.72
CA ALA A 903 4.14 19.51 -19.57
C ALA A 903 3.14 20.00 -18.48
N GLY A 904 1.93 20.40 -18.88
CA GLY A 904 0.81 20.77 -18.00
C GLY A 904 1.20 21.79 -16.94
N ARG A 905 1.06 21.42 -15.65
CA ARG A 905 1.40 22.25 -14.48
C ARG A 905 2.77 22.93 -14.51
N HIS A 906 3.74 22.38 -15.24
CA HIS A 906 5.04 23.04 -15.40
C HIS A 906 4.93 24.33 -16.24
N VAL A 907 4.11 24.32 -17.30
CA VAL A 907 3.84 25.50 -18.12
C VAL A 907 3.10 26.55 -17.30
N GLU A 908 2.04 26.15 -16.58
CA GLU A 908 1.29 27.03 -15.68
C GLU A 908 2.23 27.73 -14.67
N LEU A 909 3.06 26.95 -13.97
CA LEU A 909 4.01 27.47 -12.98
C LEU A 909 5.01 28.46 -13.58
N TYR A 910 5.60 28.15 -14.73
CA TYR A 910 6.63 29.02 -15.34
C TYR A 910 6.02 30.23 -16.05
N SER A 911 4.81 30.14 -16.59
CA SER A 911 4.08 31.28 -17.15
C SER A 911 3.55 32.21 -16.06
N HIS A 912 3.05 31.68 -14.94
CA HIS A 912 2.67 32.49 -13.78
C HIS A 912 3.86 33.27 -13.20
N LYS A 913 5.06 32.67 -13.20
CA LYS A 913 6.31 33.35 -12.83
C LYS A 913 6.88 34.29 -13.91
N GLY A 914 6.23 34.46 -15.06
CA GLY A 914 6.74 35.29 -16.16
C GLY A 914 7.96 34.73 -16.92
N LEU A 915 8.42 33.52 -16.56
CA LEU A 915 9.62 32.87 -17.10
C LEU A 915 9.39 32.21 -18.47
N LEU A 916 8.13 31.90 -18.79
CA LEU A 916 7.72 31.17 -19.99
C LEU A 916 6.54 31.87 -20.67
N THR A 917 6.74 32.43 -21.86
CA THR A 917 5.74 33.24 -22.56
C THR A 917 5.05 32.48 -23.68
N GLU A 918 3.72 32.53 -23.71
CA GLU A 918 2.91 32.03 -24.83
C GLU A 918 2.99 32.97 -26.03
N VAL A 919 3.25 32.42 -27.23
CA VAL A 919 3.32 33.16 -28.49
C VAL A 919 2.64 32.39 -29.63
N LYS A 920 2.10 33.11 -30.61
CA LYS A 920 1.37 32.52 -31.75
C LYS A 920 2.25 32.37 -32.99
N GLY A 921 2.50 31.13 -33.40
CA GLY A 921 3.32 30.75 -34.55
C GLY A 921 4.79 31.14 -34.45
N LEU A 922 5.60 30.68 -35.41
CA LEU A 922 7.04 31.01 -35.45
C LEU A 922 7.34 32.50 -35.64
N LYS A 923 6.36 33.31 -36.10
CA LYS A 923 6.47 34.77 -36.10
C LYS A 923 6.41 35.36 -34.68
N GLY A 924 5.63 34.76 -33.78
CA GLY A 924 5.63 35.09 -32.35
C GLY A 924 6.96 34.72 -31.69
N VAL A 925 7.46 33.51 -31.96
CA VAL A 925 8.77 33.04 -31.49
C VAL A 925 9.90 33.98 -31.96
N ALA A 926 9.94 34.31 -33.26
CA ALA A 926 10.90 35.25 -33.83
C ALA A 926 10.86 36.65 -33.19
N LYS A 927 9.68 37.12 -32.74
CA LYS A 927 9.55 38.39 -32.02
C LYS A 927 10.12 38.29 -30.60
N PHE A 928 9.84 37.20 -29.88
CA PHE A 928 10.29 36.99 -28.50
C PHE A 928 11.81 36.77 -28.37
N MET A 929 12.45 36.19 -29.39
CA MET A 929 13.90 35.90 -29.35
C MET A 929 14.81 37.14 -29.53
N GLU A 930 14.26 38.34 -29.76
CA GLU A 930 14.95 39.65 -29.79
C GLU A 930 16.37 39.70 -30.39
N GLY A 931 16.61 38.97 -31.49
CA GLY A 931 17.95 38.83 -32.10
C GLY A 931 18.00 39.00 -33.63
N GLY A 932 16.94 39.50 -34.26
CA GLY A 932 16.83 39.54 -35.74
C GLY A 932 16.59 38.17 -36.40
N VAL A 933 16.33 37.13 -35.59
CA VAL A 933 15.96 35.78 -36.04
C VAL A 933 14.74 35.85 -36.95
N GLY A 934 14.91 35.51 -38.22
CA GLY A 934 13.82 35.53 -39.19
C GLY A 934 12.90 34.32 -39.08
N GLU A 935 11.59 34.53 -39.24
CA GLU A 935 10.56 33.46 -39.33
C GLU A 935 10.96 32.34 -40.31
N LYS A 936 11.62 32.70 -41.42
CA LYS A 936 12.14 31.76 -42.43
C LYS A 936 13.30 30.88 -41.94
N GLY A 937 14.07 31.34 -40.95
CA GLY A 937 15.13 30.58 -40.29
C GLY A 937 14.53 29.53 -39.37
N LEU A 938 13.75 29.96 -38.37
CA LEU A 938 13.01 29.07 -37.47
C LEU A 938 12.19 28.03 -38.23
N LYS A 939 11.46 28.43 -39.28
CA LYS A 939 10.67 27.51 -40.10
C LYS A 939 11.54 26.41 -40.70
N ARG A 940 12.76 26.73 -41.16
CA ARG A 940 13.71 25.75 -41.66
C ARG A 940 14.17 24.80 -40.56
N THR A 941 14.52 25.33 -39.37
CA THR A 941 14.93 24.53 -38.20
C THR A 941 13.86 23.52 -37.80
N PHE A 942 12.60 23.94 -37.67
CA PHE A 942 11.49 23.05 -37.34
C PHE A 942 11.14 22.06 -38.47
N GLU A 943 11.20 22.47 -39.74
CA GLU A 943 11.00 21.55 -40.88
C GLU A 943 12.14 20.51 -41.01
N GLN A 944 13.38 20.88 -40.69
CA GLN A 944 14.51 19.94 -40.63
C GLN A 944 14.36 18.95 -39.48
N TYR A 945 14.00 19.43 -38.28
CA TYR A 945 13.77 18.59 -37.09
C TYR A 945 12.63 17.58 -37.32
N ALA A 946 11.49 18.03 -37.83
CA ALA A 946 10.37 17.15 -38.17
C ALA A 946 10.72 16.16 -39.29
N LYS A 947 11.54 16.55 -40.27
CA LYS A 947 12.02 15.64 -41.33
C LYS A 947 13.00 14.58 -40.79
N ALA A 948 13.86 14.92 -39.83
CA ALA A 948 14.78 13.95 -39.22
C ALA A 948 14.01 12.87 -38.44
N ALA A 949 12.98 13.26 -37.69
CA ALA A 949 12.12 12.36 -36.94
C ALA A 949 11.39 11.29 -37.78
N VAL A 950 11.15 11.55 -39.07
CA VAL A 950 10.53 10.61 -40.02
C VAL A 950 11.52 10.08 -41.06
N SER A 951 12.83 10.25 -40.83
CA SER A 951 13.88 9.78 -41.73
C SER A 951 14.16 8.28 -41.54
N GLY A 952 14.63 7.61 -42.61
CA GLY A 952 14.94 6.17 -42.56
C GLY A 952 16.13 5.79 -41.66
N SER A 953 16.88 6.76 -41.13
CA SER A 953 17.90 6.54 -40.09
C SER A 953 17.35 6.64 -38.67
N GLY A 954 16.18 7.27 -38.47
CA GLY A 954 15.63 7.55 -37.14
C GLY A 954 16.51 8.45 -36.27
N GLU A 955 17.42 9.23 -36.88
CA GLU A 955 18.46 10.00 -36.19
C GLU A 955 18.69 11.36 -36.88
N ASP A 956 18.91 12.43 -36.10
CA ASP A 956 19.30 13.75 -36.61
C ASP A 956 20.81 14.00 -36.60
N GLU A 957 21.23 15.18 -37.08
CA GLU A 957 22.64 15.59 -37.16
C GLU A 957 23.36 15.74 -35.79
N PHE A 958 22.63 15.63 -34.68
CA PHE A 958 23.16 15.66 -33.31
C PHE A 958 23.04 14.30 -32.60
N GLY A 959 22.71 13.22 -33.33
CA GLY A 959 22.53 11.88 -32.76
C GLY A 959 21.23 11.71 -31.96
N LYS A 960 20.24 12.60 -32.09
CA LYS A 960 18.95 12.47 -31.42
C LYS A 960 18.10 11.42 -32.13
N ARG A 961 17.61 10.44 -31.37
CA ARG A 961 16.70 9.36 -31.85
C ARG A 961 15.29 9.43 -31.28
N VAL A 962 15.12 10.07 -30.11
CA VAL A 962 13.81 10.20 -29.46
C VAL A 962 13.22 11.56 -29.82
N PHE A 963 12.19 11.54 -30.66
CA PHE A 963 11.44 12.72 -31.07
C PHE A 963 10.02 12.63 -30.51
N ARG A 964 9.59 13.68 -29.80
CA ARG A 964 8.27 13.77 -29.17
C ARG A 964 7.66 15.12 -29.49
N ASN A 965 6.33 15.17 -29.59
CA ASN A 965 5.51 16.38 -29.73
C ASN A 965 6.10 17.41 -30.73
N LEU A 966 6.16 16.98 -31.99
CA LEU A 966 6.63 17.80 -33.10
C LEU A 966 5.55 18.82 -33.48
N ALA A 967 5.91 20.11 -33.49
CA ALA A 967 4.97 21.21 -33.75
C ALA A 967 4.21 21.08 -35.09
N GLY A 968 2.92 20.72 -35.03
CA GLY A 968 2.11 20.50 -36.22
C GLY A 968 1.77 21.77 -37.01
N ASN A 969 1.64 22.93 -36.34
CA ASN A 969 1.16 24.17 -36.94
C ASN A 969 2.13 25.35 -36.77
N LEU A 970 3.24 25.34 -37.51
CA LEU A 970 4.29 26.38 -37.46
C LEU A 970 3.80 27.82 -37.73
N LYS A 971 2.65 28.02 -38.42
CA LYS A 971 2.16 29.34 -38.80
C LYS A 971 1.23 29.99 -37.79
N GLY A 972 0.36 29.20 -37.16
CA GLY A 972 -0.74 29.73 -36.34
C GLY A 972 -1.06 28.91 -35.09
N GLY A 973 -0.32 27.83 -34.83
CA GLY A 973 -0.39 27.09 -33.58
C GLY A 973 0.26 27.86 -32.44
N LYS A 974 0.04 27.35 -31.23
CA LYS A 974 0.57 27.86 -29.98
C LYS A 974 2.01 27.39 -29.79
N PHE A 975 2.82 28.25 -29.19
CA PHE A 975 4.19 27.95 -28.78
C PHE A 975 4.42 28.59 -27.42
N TRP A 976 5.30 28.01 -26.61
CA TRP A 976 5.83 28.69 -25.43
C TRP A 976 7.34 28.87 -25.57
N VAL A 977 7.83 30.04 -25.18
CA VAL A 977 9.25 30.42 -25.30
C VAL A 977 9.72 31.05 -24.01
N GLY A 978 10.88 30.61 -23.52
CA GLY A 978 11.57 31.24 -22.40
C GLY A 978 13.08 31.17 -22.61
N LYS A 979 13.80 32.14 -22.05
CA LYS A 979 15.27 32.20 -22.11
C LYS A 979 15.86 31.30 -21.01
N VAL A 980 16.84 30.50 -21.36
CA VAL A 980 17.48 29.53 -20.45
C VAL A 980 19.00 29.67 -20.48
N THR A 981 19.63 29.32 -19.35
CA THR A 981 21.08 29.37 -19.19
C THR A 981 21.58 28.14 -18.39
N PRO A 982 22.82 27.68 -18.61
CA PRO A 982 23.50 26.75 -17.71
C PRO A 982 23.53 27.26 -16.26
N VAL A 983 23.29 26.35 -15.32
CA VAL A 983 23.22 26.65 -13.88
C VAL A 983 23.87 25.55 -13.06
N LEU A 984 24.63 25.93 -12.04
CA LEU A 984 25.09 25.03 -10.98
C LEU A 984 23.88 24.37 -10.30
N HIS A 985 23.93 23.04 -10.13
CA HIS A 985 22.72 22.28 -9.82
C HIS A 985 22.90 21.18 -8.78
N TYR A 986 24.00 20.44 -8.82
CA TYR A 986 24.22 19.30 -7.92
C TYR A 986 25.70 18.90 -7.87
N CYS A 987 26.20 18.53 -6.69
CA CYS A 987 27.54 17.97 -6.52
C CYS A 987 27.49 16.43 -6.51
N MET A 988 28.17 15.76 -7.44
CA MET A 988 28.36 14.29 -7.40
C MET A 988 29.55 13.88 -6.51
N GLY A 989 30.41 14.83 -6.17
CA GLY A 989 31.45 14.68 -5.16
C GLY A 989 30.95 15.05 -3.78
N GLY A 990 31.46 14.34 -2.78
CA GLY A 990 31.08 14.47 -1.38
C GLY A 990 31.90 13.54 -0.50
N LEU A 991 31.42 13.28 0.72
CA LEU A 991 32.00 12.33 1.65
C LEU A 991 32.03 10.92 1.04
N LYS A 992 33.19 10.26 1.11
CA LYS A 992 33.36 8.90 0.59
C LYS A 992 32.62 7.93 1.51
N ILE A 993 31.65 7.20 0.98
CA ILE A 993 30.93 6.14 1.68
C ILE A 993 31.29 4.74 1.18
N ASP A 994 31.00 3.73 1.98
CA ASP A 994 30.89 2.34 1.54
C ASP A 994 29.48 2.02 0.99
N VAL A 995 29.21 0.75 0.67
CA VAL A 995 27.90 0.29 0.19
C VAL A 995 26.80 0.33 1.25
N GLU A 996 27.13 0.51 2.53
CA GLU A 996 26.16 0.63 3.62
C GLU A 996 25.82 2.09 3.95
N GLY A 997 26.71 3.03 3.65
CA GLY A 997 26.58 4.46 3.95
C GLY A 997 27.47 4.94 5.10
N ASN A 998 28.39 4.10 5.59
CA ASN A 998 29.39 4.50 6.59
C ASN A 998 30.30 5.57 5.98
N VAL A 999 30.59 6.65 6.72
CA VAL A 999 31.60 7.62 6.27
C VAL A 999 32.99 7.02 6.44
N LEU A 1000 33.76 6.97 5.35
CA LEU A 1000 35.11 6.44 5.35
C LEU A 1000 36.13 7.55 5.64
N GLY A 1001 37.11 7.24 6.48
CA GLY A 1001 38.27 8.07 6.75
C GLY A 1001 39.33 8.01 5.65
N SER A 1002 40.37 8.82 5.80
CA SER A 1002 41.41 9.04 4.78
C SER A 1002 42.31 7.82 4.49
N GLY A 1003 42.45 6.88 5.42
CA GLY A 1003 43.12 5.59 5.17
C GLY A 1003 42.20 4.50 4.61
N GLY A 1004 40.88 4.72 4.60
CA GLY A 1004 39.86 3.75 4.21
C GLY A 1004 39.16 3.05 5.38
N GLU A 1005 39.52 3.37 6.63
CA GLU A 1005 38.80 3.06 7.86
C GLU A 1005 37.34 3.60 7.85
N VAL A 1006 36.47 3.00 8.68
CA VAL A 1006 35.13 3.55 8.97
C VAL A 1006 35.25 4.55 10.12
N LEU A 1007 34.63 5.73 9.99
CA LEU A 1007 34.45 6.65 11.11
C LEU A 1007 33.21 6.23 11.91
N GLU A 1008 33.42 5.48 12.99
CA GLU A 1008 32.32 4.96 13.81
C GLU A 1008 31.37 6.06 14.31
N GLY A 1009 30.07 5.75 14.31
CA GLY A 1009 29.01 6.69 14.68
C GLY A 1009 28.62 7.70 13.59
N LEU A 1010 29.32 7.73 12.44
CA LEU A 1010 29.09 8.71 11.37
C LEU A 1010 28.64 8.08 10.04
N TRP A 1011 27.44 8.45 9.60
CA TRP A 1011 26.82 7.98 8.37
C TRP A 1011 26.51 9.17 7.43
N ALA A 1012 26.41 8.92 6.12
CA ALA A 1012 26.05 9.96 5.14
C ALA A 1012 25.06 9.45 4.08
N ALA A 1013 24.07 10.27 3.71
CA ALA A 1013 23.06 9.94 2.71
C ALA A 1013 22.61 11.16 1.88
N GLY A 1014 22.31 10.95 0.59
CA GLY A 1014 22.01 12.03 -0.37
C GLY A 1014 23.26 12.77 -0.83
N GLU A 1015 23.09 13.97 -1.41
CA GLU A 1015 24.12 14.80 -2.08
C GLU A 1015 25.34 15.18 -1.21
N VAL A 1016 25.34 14.91 0.10
CA VAL A 1016 26.53 15.06 0.96
C VAL A 1016 27.53 13.89 0.77
N ALA A 1017 27.06 12.74 0.28
CA ALA A 1017 27.89 11.57 -0.06
C ALA A 1017 28.33 11.59 -1.53
N GLY A 1018 29.56 11.14 -1.79
CA GLY A 1018 30.16 11.12 -3.12
C GLY A 1018 30.24 9.73 -3.76
N GLY A 1019 30.39 9.70 -5.09
CA GLY A 1019 30.71 8.48 -5.86
C GLY A 1019 29.51 7.69 -6.38
N VAL A 1020 28.30 7.88 -5.84
CA VAL A 1020 27.06 7.22 -6.29
C VAL A 1020 26.76 7.50 -7.77
N HIS A 1021 27.06 8.71 -8.26
CA HIS A 1021 26.77 9.14 -9.64
C HIS A 1021 28.03 9.42 -10.49
N GLY A 1022 29.22 9.25 -9.93
CA GLY A 1022 30.50 9.55 -10.58
C GLY A 1022 30.53 10.87 -11.37
N GLY A 1023 30.91 10.81 -12.64
CA GLY A 1023 31.19 11.99 -13.47
C GLY A 1023 29.98 12.79 -13.94
N ASN A 1024 28.77 12.21 -13.96
CA ASN A 1024 27.53 12.92 -14.27
C ASN A 1024 26.30 12.17 -13.76
N ARG A 1025 25.47 12.83 -12.95
CA ARG A 1025 24.17 12.31 -12.49
C ARG A 1025 23.07 12.38 -13.56
N LEU A 1026 22.22 11.34 -13.62
CA LEU A 1026 20.99 11.34 -14.43
C LEU A 1026 19.86 12.17 -13.78
N GLY A 1027 18.92 12.68 -14.59
CA GLY A 1027 17.69 13.31 -14.08
C GLY A 1027 16.89 12.30 -13.23
N GLY A 1028 16.36 12.71 -12.08
CA GLY A 1028 15.59 11.83 -11.17
C GLY A 1028 16.40 10.92 -10.23
N ASN A 1029 17.68 10.60 -10.52
CA ASN A 1029 18.50 9.74 -9.65
C ASN A 1029 18.79 10.34 -8.25
N SER A 1030 18.68 11.66 -8.05
CA SER A 1030 18.93 12.29 -6.75
C SER A 1030 17.81 12.11 -5.73
N LEU A 1031 16.53 12.11 -6.16
CA LEU A 1031 15.44 11.78 -5.23
C LEU A 1031 15.48 10.30 -4.86
N LEU A 1032 15.83 9.45 -5.84
CA LEU A 1032 16.05 8.02 -5.66
C LEU A 1032 17.17 7.74 -4.65
N GLU A 1033 18.34 8.35 -4.83
CA GLU A 1033 19.46 8.27 -3.89
C GLU A 1033 19.04 8.68 -2.48
N CYS A 1034 18.39 9.83 -2.34
CA CYS A 1034 17.93 10.32 -1.04
C CYS A 1034 17.05 9.30 -0.32
N THR A 1035 16.07 8.69 -1.00
CA THR A 1035 15.21 7.69 -0.36
C THR A 1035 15.91 6.35 -0.15
N VAL A 1036 16.69 5.85 -1.11
CA VAL A 1036 17.41 4.56 -0.97
C VAL A 1036 18.46 4.63 0.13
N PHE A 1037 19.43 5.54 0.02
CA PHE A 1037 20.50 5.64 1.02
C PHE A 1037 19.97 6.18 2.35
N GLY A 1038 19.01 7.12 2.34
CA GLY A 1038 18.37 7.62 3.57
C GLY A 1038 17.70 6.50 4.36
N ARG A 1039 16.84 5.69 3.73
CA ARG A 1039 16.24 4.52 4.40
C ARG A 1039 17.29 3.48 4.82
N LYS A 1040 18.33 3.26 4.01
CA LYS A 1040 19.38 2.28 4.29
C LYS A 1040 20.21 2.67 5.52
N VAL A 1041 20.62 3.93 5.67
CA VAL A 1041 21.31 4.39 6.89
C VAL A 1041 20.37 4.50 8.09
N GLY A 1042 19.10 4.90 7.89
CA GLY A 1042 18.09 4.90 8.94
C GLY A 1042 17.80 3.50 9.50
N GLY A 1043 17.81 2.48 8.64
CA GLY A 1043 17.73 1.06 9.02
C GLY A 1043 19.02 0.46 9.59
N ARG A 1044 20.10 1.24 9.71
CA ARG A 1044 21.36 0.86 10.36
C ARG A 1044 21.56 1.51 11.74
N VAL A 1045 20.65 2.39 12.17
CA VAL A 1045 20.70 3.02 13.50
C VAL A 1045 20.42 1.99 14.59
N GLU A 1046 21.33 1.90 15.56
CA GLU A 1046 21.10 1.20 16.82
C GLU A 1046 20.17 2.05 17.71
N ILE A 1047 18.95 1.57 17.91
CA ILE A 1047 17.98 2.19 18.84
C ILE A 1047 18.41 1.85 20.26
N ARG A 1048 18.46 2.84 21.15
CA ARG A 1048 18.75 2.63 22.57
C ARG A 1048 17.52 2.10 23.25
N GLU A 1049 17.82 1.30 24.26
CA GLU A 1049 16.84 0.49 24.95
C GLU A 1049 16.39 1.17 26.28
N GLU A 1050 17.13 2.16 26.80
CA GLU A 1050 16.84 2.74 28.11
C GLU A 1050 15.99 4.03 28.13
N LYS A 1051 15.00 4.04 29.04
CA LYS A 1051 14.32 5.20 29.68
C LYS A 1051 13.32 6.02 28.84
N ILE A 1052 12.13 5.44 28.66
CA ILE A 1052 10.88 6.21 28.79
C ILE A 1052 10.37 6.06 30.24
N ARG A 1053 10.35 7.15 31.01
CA ARG A 1053 9.65 7.24 32.31
C ARG A 1053 9.07 8.62 32.59
N GLU A 1054 7.82 8.59 33.04
CA GLU A 1054 7.24 9.45 34.08
C GLU A 1054 7.12 10.96 33.79
N GLU A 1055 6.24 11.33 32.85
CA GLU A 1055 5.26 12.42 32.98
C GLU A 1055 4.03 12.01 32.12
N VAL A 1056 2.76 12.06 32.54
CA VAL A 1056 2.12 12.70 33.71
C VAL A 1056 1.00 11.82 34.32
N VAL A 1057 1.12 11.39 35.59
CA VAL A 1057 -0.04 11.11 36.47
C VAL A 1057 0.27 11.42 37.96
N VAL A 1058 0.35 12.70 38.33
CA VAL A 1058 -0.25 13.22 39.58
C VAL A 1058 -0.60 14.71 39.34
N GLY A 1059 -1.83 14.98 38.91
CA GLY A 1059 -2.29 16.33 38.53
C GLY A 1059 -3.70 16.69 38.97
N ALA A 1060 -4.25 15.99 39.98
CA ALA A 1060 -5.61 16.22 40.47
C ALA A 1060 -5.71 17.55 41.26
N GLY A 1061 -5.76 18.68 40.55
CA GLY A 1061 -5.49 20.01 41.10
C GLY A 1061 -6.35 21.17 40.59
N GLY A 1062 -7.44 20.90 39.87
CA GLY A 1062 -8.52 21.88 39.62
C GLY A 1062 -8.24 22.98 38.57
N GLY A 1063 -8.60 22.69 37.32
CA GLY A 1063 -8.74 23.68 36.24
C GLY A 1063 -9.68 23.15 35.17
N ALA A 1064 -10.77 23.86 34.88
CA ALA A 1064 -11.75 23.42 33.89
C ALA A 1064 -11.35 23.87 32.48
N GLY A 1065 -11.04 22.91 31.61
CA GLY A 1065 -10.95 23.09 30.15
C GLY A 1065 -12.17 22.43 29.51
N GLY A 1066 -12.93 23.19 28.72
CA GLY A 1066 -14.23 22.76 28.19
C GLY A 1066 -14.18 22.15 26.79
N ASP A 1067 -15.17 21.31 26.53
CA ASP A 1067 -15.80 21.02 25.25
C ASP A 1067 -15.54 22.04 24.11
N LYS A 1068 -15.08 21.55 22.95
CA LYS A 1068 -14.83 22.32 21.73
C LYS A 1068 -16.01 22.24 20.72
N SER A 1069 -17.25 22.16 21.21
CA SER A 1069 -18.49 22.31 20.41
C SER A 1069 -19.34 23.49 20.90
N ARG A 1070 -18.76 24.70 20.90
CA ARG A 1070 -19.44 25.91 21.36
C ARG A 1070 -20.42 26.47 20.32
N ASP A 1071 -21.65 26.74 20.73
CA ASP A 1071 -22.60 27.58 19.98
C ASP A 1071 -22.12 29.04 19.94
N ILE A 1072 -21.96 29.59 18.75
CA ILE A 1072 -21.55 30.97 18.49
C ILE A 1072 -22.67 31.65 17.70
N SER A 1073 -23.29 32.69 18.27
CA SER A 1073 -24.36 33.43 17.57
C SER A 1073 -23.79 34.42 16.55
N LYS A 1074 -24.62 34.85 15.61
CA LYS A 1074 -24.26 35.83 14.58
C LYS A 1074 -23.85 37.19 15.17
N GLU A 1075 -24.42 37.59 16.32
CA GLU A 1075 -24.02 38.78 17.08
C GLU A 1075 -22.68 38.60 17.82
N GLU A 1076 -22.24 37.36 18.06
CA GLU A 1076 -20.90 37.10 18.57
C GLU A 1076 -19.88 37.09 17.44
N LEU A 1077 -20.13 36.32 16.37
CA LEU A 1077 -19.31 36.32 15.16
C LEU A 1077 -19.04 37.76 14.67
N SER A 1078 -20.06 38.63 14.60
CA SER A 1078 -19.92 40.01 14.13
C SER A 1078 -19.00 40.93 14.94
N LYS A 1079 -18.48 40.49 16.10
CA LYS A 1079 -17.49 41.24 16.89
C LYS A 1079 -16.08 41.05 16.37
N HIS A 1080 -15.79 39.87 15.81
CA HIS A 1080 -14.50 39.43 15.30
C HIS A 1080 -14.38 39.83 13.81
N SER A 1081 -14.49 41.14 13.58
CA SER A 1081 -14.66 41.77 12.28
C SER A 1081 -13.53 42.76 11.92
N VAL A 1082 -12.31 42.53 12.42
CA VAL A 1082 -11.13 43.37 12.17
C VAL A 1082 -9.94 42.52 11.70
N GLU A 1083 -8.90 43.15 11.17
CA GLU A 1083 -7.80 42.45 10.51
C GLU A 1083 -6.97 41.60 11.50
N GLU A 1084 -6.89 42.05 12.76
CA GLU A 1084 -6.16 41.40 13.87
C GLU A 1084 -7.04 40.50 14.77
N ASP A 1085 -8.33 40.34 14.45
CA ASP A 1085 -9.31 39.51 15.16
C ASP A 1085 -10.46 39.16 14.18
N CYS A 1086 -10.24 38.13 13.37
CA CYS A 1086 -11.00 37.81 12.17
C CYS A 1086 -11.57 36.38 12.19
N TRP A 1087 -12.82 36.24 12.61
CA TRP A 1087 -13.53 34.96 12.56
C TRP A 1087 -14.49 34.91 11.37
N ILE A 1088 -14.65 33.76 10.74
CA ILE A 1088 -15.54 33.59 9.57
C ILE A 1088 -16.45 32.38 9.77
N GLY A 1089 -17.75 32.57 9.51
CA GLY A 1089 -18.71 31.47 9.41
C GLY A 1089 -18.60 30.78 8.04
N ILE A 1090 -18.34 29.48 8.02
CA ILE A 1090 -18.26 28.68 6.79
C ILE A 1090 -18.95 27.33 7.00
N HIS A 1091 -19.93 26.99 6.16
CA HIS A 1091 -20.71 25.75 6.23
C HIS A 1091 -21.38 25.50 7.60
N GLY A 1092 -21.79 26.57 8.30
CA GLY A 1092 -22.42 26.48 9.63
C GLY A 1092 -21.43 26.24 10.78
N LYS A 1093 -20.12 26.27 10.53
CA LYS A 1093 -19.05 26.28 11.53
C LYS A 1093 -18.37 27.65 11.57
N VAL A 1094 -17.74 28.00 12.70
CA VAL A 1094 -16.96 29.24 12.84
C VAL A 1094 -15.48 28.90 13.00
N TYR A 1095 -14.62 29.53 12.21
CA TYR A 1095 -13.17 29.34 12.22
C TYR A 1095 -12.46 30.65 12.56
N ASP A 1096 -11.37 30.58 13.33
CA ASP A 1096 -10.44 31.69 13.48
C ASP A 1096 -9.47 31.69 12.28
N LEU A 1097 -9.60 32.68 11.39
CA LEU A 1097 -8.74 32.80 10.20
C LEU A 1097 -7.80 34.01 10.31
N THR A 1098 -7.62 34.57 11.51
CA THR A 1098 -6.75 35.72 11.77
C THR A 1098 -5.30 35.44 11.36
N ALA A 1099 -4.75 34.30 11.79
CA ALA A 1099 -3.38 33.91 11.44
C ALA A 1099 -3.23 33.48 9.97
N PHE A 1100 -4.29 32.91 9.37
CA PHE A 1100 -4.28 32.43 7.98
C PHE A 1100 -4.49 33.56 6.96
N ALA A 1101 -5.05 34.70 7.36
CA ALA A 1101 -5.37 35.81 6.45
C ALA A 1101 -4.17 36.21 5.57
N GLU A 1102 -3.00 36.45 6.16
CA GLU A 1102 -1.80 36.84 5.42
C GLU A 1102 -1.21 35.72 4.54
N GLU A 1103 -1.50 34.46 4.85
CA GLU A 1103 -1.02 33.29 4.08
C GLU A 1103 -1.96 32.90 2.92
N HIS A 1104 -3.18 33.45 2.86
CA HIS A 1104 -4.20 33.09 1.88
C HIS A 1104 -3.79 33.47 0.44
N PRO A 1105 -3.73 32.53 -0.53
CA PRO A 1105 -3.11 32.77 -1.85
C PRO A 1105 -3.61 33.94 -2.71
N PRO A 1106 -4.91 34.32 -2.73
CA PRO A 1106 -5.38 35.53 -3.43
C PRO A 1106 -5.21 36.82 -2.61
N GLY A 1107 -4.58 36.76 -1.43
CA GLY A 1107 -4.23 37.87 -0.56
C GLY A 1107 -5.22 38.09 0.61
N PRO A 1108 -4.73 38.64 1.75
CA PRO A 1108 -5.51 38.80 2.99
C PRO A 1108 -6.79 39.61 2.81
N GLU A 1109 -6.78 40.59 1.90
CA GLU A 1109 -7.94 41.40 1.50
C GLU A 1109 -9.19 40.58 1.09
N SER A 1110 -9.06 39.29 0.76
CA SER A 1110 -10.18 38.40 0.45
C SER A 1110 -10.81 37.74 1.68
N ILE A 1111 -10.04 37.53 2.75
CA ILE A 1111 -10.51 37.06 4.07
C ILE A 1111 -10.97 38.25 4.92
N TRP A 1112 -10.24 39.37 4.92
CA TRP A 1112 -10.60 40.57 5.67
C TRP A 1112 -11.96 41.17 5.30
N LYS A 1113 -12.44 40.94 4.07
CA LYS A 1113 -13.80 41.34 3.63
C LYS A 1113 -14.93 40.45 4.16
N LEU A 1114 -14.59 39.37 4.87
CA LEU A 1114 -15.52 38.37 5.40
C LEU A 1114 -15.43 38.22 6.94
N CYS A 1115 -14.50 38.90 7.62
CA CYS A 1115 -14.41 38.86 9.09
C CYS A 1115 -15.75 39.27 9.73
N GLY A 1116 -16.22 38.45 10.68
CA GLY A 1116 -17.48 38.62 11.38
C GLY A 1116 -18.74 38.33 10.55
N LEU A 1117 -18.60 37.66 9.40
CA LEU A 1117 -19.70 37.30 8.49
C LEU A 1117 -19.74 35.79 8.19
N ASP A 1118 -20.90 35.34 7.69
CA ASP A 1118 -21.04 34.04 7.05
C ASP A 1118 -20.52 34.13 5.61
N GLY A 1119 -19.32 33.59 5.38
CA GLY A 1119 -18.63 33.54 4.10
C GLY A 1119 -18.99 32.33 3.24
N THR A 1120 -19.90 31.45 3.66
CA THR A 1120 -20.17 30.13 3.04
C THR A 1120 -20.36 30.19 1.52
N GLU A 1121 -21.15 31.14 1.01
CA GLU A 1121 -21.42 31.24 -0.44
C GLU A 1121 -20.24 31.81 -1.23
N VAL A 1122 -19.35 32.59 -0.59
CA VAL A 1122 -18.11 33.07 -1.21
C VAL A 1122 -17.05 31.97 -1.21
N PHE A 1123 -17.00 31.16 -0.14
CA PHE A 1123 -16.13 29.98 -0.05
C PHE A 1123 -16.48 28.95 -1.13
N LYS A 1124 -17.76 28.51 -1.22
CA LYS A 1124 -18.25 27.57 -2.24
C LYS A 1124 -18.00 27.99 -3.68
N ALA A 1125 -17.88 29.30 -3.95
CA ALA A 1125 -17.66 29.82 -5.29
C ALA A 1125 -16.21 29.63 -5.79
N VAL A 1126 -15.27 29.27 -4.91
CA VAL A 1126 -13.83 29.18 -5.20
C VAL A 1126 -13.20 27.88 -4.66
N HIS A 1127 -13.73 27.33 -3.57
CA HIS A 1127 -13.19 26.19 -2.81
C HIS A 1127 -14.23 25.09 -2.62
N SER A 1128 -13.77 23.85 -2.42
CA SER A 1128 -14.63 22.70 -2.12
C SER A 1128 -14.68 22.43 -0.60
N ALA A 1129 -15.71 21.74 -0.13
CA ALA A 1129 -15.98 21.60 1.31
C ALA A 1129 -14.92 20.75 2.04
N GLU A 1130 -14.26 19.83 1.33
CA GLU A 1130 -13.24 18.93 1.86
C GLU A 1130 -11.97 19.70 2.31
N MET A 1131 -11.73 20.89 1.76
CA MET A 1131 -10.62 21.76 2.15
C MET A 1131 -10.72 22.23 3.61
N LEU A 1132 -11.91 22.26 4.21
CA LEU A 1132 -12.09 22.61 5.62
C LEU A 1132 -11.55 21.55 6.60
N ALA A 1133 -11.20 20.35 6.11
CA ALA A 1133 -10.48 19.36 6.92
C ALA A 1133 -9.02 19.77 7.23
N GLU A 1134 -8.46 20.75 6.51
CA GLU A 1134 -7.14 21.32 6.81
C GLU A 1134 -7.20 22.41 7.91
N PHE A 1135 -8.40 22.84 8.32
CA PHE A 1135 -8.65 23.93 9.28
C PHE A 1135 -9.37 23.46 10.56
N GLU A 1136 -9.14 22.20 10.97
CA GLU A 1136 -9.81 21.59 12.12
C GLU A 1136 -9.23 22.06 13.47
N GLU A 1137 -7.96 22.51 13.51
CA GLU A 1137 -7.37 23.07 14.75
C GLU A 1137 -7.89 24.51 15.00
N GLU A 1138 -8.16 25.26 13.93
CA GLU A 1138 -8.76 26.62 13.87
C GLU A 1138 -10.28 26.66 14.13
N LEU A 1139 -10.95 25.50 14.16
CA LEU A 1139 -12.39 25.40 14.42
C LEU A 1139 -12.72 25.87 15.84
N LEU A 1140 -13.60 26.86 15.96
CA LEU A 1140 -14.03 27.47 17.23
C LEU A 1140 -15.38 26.93 17.72
N GLY A 1141 -16.28 26.56 16.80
CA GLY A 1141 -17.65 26.15 17.16
C GLY A 1141 -18.62 26.12 16.00
N VAL A 1142 -19.91 26.08 16.33
CA VAL A 1142 -21.06 26.01 15.40
C VAL A 1142 -21.75 27.37 15.33
N LEU A 1143 -22.11 27.81 14.13
CA LEU A 1143 -22.80 29.09 13.89
C LEU A 1143 -24.32 28.91 13.96
N VAL A 1144 -24.96 29.62 14.89
CA VAL A 1144 -26.43 29.60 15.13
C VAL A 1144 -27.09 30.94 14.82
#